data_AF-A0A366C4T9-F1
#
_entry.id   AF-A0A366C4T9-F1
#
_cell.length_a   1.000
_cell.length_b   1.000
_cell.length_c   1.000
_cell.angle_alpha   90.00
_cell.angle_beta   90.00
_cell.angle_gamma   90.00
#
_symmetry.space_group_name_H-M   'P 1'
#
loop_
_entity.id
_entity.type
_entity.pdbx_description
1 polymer ?
#
loop_
_entity_poly.entity_id
_entity_poly.type
_entity_poly.pdbx_seq_one_letter_code
_entity_poly.pdbx_strand_id
1 'polypeptide(L)'
;MPMVGWPGRAGVSIRARGARSGRRSGGFGDLGWDMGEPIRQSAQSGKRSRKPPPDAGAGCCGRPGGLGSGHGFHRRAGDMMRWVIRGLLGVAVLIGLAVAAVLLMPADRVARLAADQVQKATGRSLTVAGGVRPSLWPEIGVETGAVTLANADWSEAGPMLSAEGLAVGIDLSALLRGEIAVREVTVLAPRILLERAADGRVNWDFSAGTLAAADPAVPDAVSDAAPDATGPDADQGPGALAGLTLDRGEISDGDLVYLDHASGARTELSGVDATIALPDRDGPADLKLTAVLNGQEIGLSARLGHAAALAAGDPTRLTLESALGRASLAFDGQLDLAPLSAEGKLYADLSDLRAIFAAAGATPPDLPPGVGQRLVLEGQAAYTPEGAIRLDRASLRQDGNTLTGNLAFAPADPRPHLEARLSAGTLDLTAFSGGGSGSAAATGGGGSSGKASGGGWSTAPIDAGWLGALDAEIGFKADAINAGKVRLGPVRLDARLEDRRLAVDLHELQAYAGNVTGSVVANGRTGLSLAGDLDIAGVSAQTLLSDFAGFDRLVTSADLQLDLQASGNSVAALMGSLSGGGALGFGQGEFRGLDLAGMLVNLDPSYMGAGARTIFDSISASFTIDRGVLSNSDLSISAPLLTARGSGHVGLAARTLDYTIVPTALPGAESGGVSVPLRITGPWAAPNVRLDVEALAEARLKQEREALEQKARERAAEELGAGSDESLEDAARRRLGEEASKGLRKLFGD
;
A
#
# COMPACT_ATOMS: atom_id res chain seq x y z
N MET A 1 -11.02 -39.89 17.65
CA MET A 1 -10.39 -41.16 17.22
C MET A 1 -9.32 -40.85 16.16
N PRO A 2 -8.28 -41.68 15.99
CA PRO A 2 -6.92 -41.13 16.08
C PRO A 2 -5.96 -41.41 14.91
N MET A 3 -4.80 -40.72 14.94
CA MET A 3 -3.47 -41.12 14.46
C MET A 3 -3.31 -41.74 13.06
N VAL A 4 -2.57 -41.02 12.20
CA VAL A 4 -1.31 -41.54 11.62
C VAL A 4 -0.26 -40.43 11.71
N GLY A 5 1.03 -40.79 11.80
CA GLY A 5 2.17 -39.85 11.72
C GLY A 5 3.43 -40.56 11.23
N TRP A 6 4.61 -39.98 11.50
CA TRP A 6 5.96 -40.47 11.14
C TRP A 6 6.36 -40.39 9.65
N PRO A 7 7.67 -40.38 9.32
CA PRO A 7 8.83 -39.89 10.09
C PRO A 7 9.80 -39.00 9.28
N GLY A 8 10.70 -38.27 9.96
CA GLY A 8 11.72 -37.43 9.33
C GLY A 8 13.09 -38.11 9.08
N ARG A 9 13.84 -37.56 8.12
CA ARG A 9 15.28 -37.74 7.81
C ARG A 9 15.73 -36.53 6.97
N ALA A 10 17.00 -36.13 6.88
CA ALA A 10 18.14 -36.26 7.79
C ALA A 10 19.17 -35.16 7.36
N GLY A 11 19.92 -34.59 8.29
CA GLY A 11 20.84 -33.48 7.98
C GLY A 11 22.10 -33.93 7.21
N VAL A 12 22.54 -33.11 6.25
CA VAL A 12 23.88 -33.20 5.65
C VAL A 12 24.60 -31.86 5.84
N SER A 13 25.67 -31.87 6.63
CA SER A 13 26.54 -30.70 6.80
C SER A 13 27.76 -30.81 5.87
N ILE A 14 28.10 -29.72 5.18
CA ILE A 14 29.39 -29.59 4.49
C ILE A 14 30.03 -28.28 4.93
N ARG A 15 31.26 -28.35 5.42
CA ARG A 15 31.96 -27.23 6.07
C ARG A 15 33.33 -26.96 5.44
N ALA A 16 33.49 -25.74 4.93
CA ALA A 16 34.74 -25.00 4.75
C ALA A 16 35.92 -25.63 3.96
N ARG A 17 36.11 -25.13 2.73
CA ARG A 17 37.34 -24.41 2.29
C ARG A 17 37.04 -23.73 0.93
N GLY A 18 37.60 -22.57 0.58
CA GLY A 18 38.51 -21.70 1.34
C GLY A 18 39.58 -21.08 0.43
N ALA A 19 39.29 -19.93 -0.19
CA ALA A 19 40.21 -19.22 -1.09
C ALA A 19 40.25 -17.71 -0.77
N ARG A 20 41.40 -17.07 -1.00
CA ARG A 20 41.64 -15.62 -0.82
C ARG A 20 41.88 -14.94 -2.17
N SER A 21 41.85 -13.61 -2.15
CA SER A 21 42.08 -12.67 -3.27
C SER A 21 40.92 -12.56 -4.28
N GLY A 22 40.73 -11.44 -4.98
CA GLY A 22 41.56 -10.23 -5.01
C GLY A 22 40.73 -8.93 -5.15
N ARG A 23 41.28 -7.82 -4.66
CA ARG A 23 40.65 -6.48 -4.72
C ARG A 23 40.79 -5.89 -6.13
N ARG A 24 39.69 -5.48 -6.77
CA ARG A 24 39.68 -4.43 -7.81
C ARG A 24 38.36 -3.68 -7.83
N SER A 25 38.41 -2.46 -8.37
CA SER A 25 37.37 -1.44 -8.32
C SER A 25 36.76 -1.16 -9.69
N GLY A 26 35.44 -1.00 -9.71
CA GLY A 26 34.62 -0.46 -10.79
C GLY A 26 33.18 -0.42 -10.26
N GLY A 27 32.43 0.66 -10.34
CA GLY A 27 32.56 1.81 -11.25
C GLY A 27 31.56 1.71 -12.38
N PHE A 28 30.29 1.50 -12.04
CA PHE A 28 29.18 1.62 -12.99
C PHE A 28 28.91 3.10 -13.23
N GLY A 29 28.86 3.50 -14.49
CA GLY A 29 28.60 4.88 -14.91
C GLY A 29 27.13 5.12 -15.23
N ASP A 30 26.71 6.37 -15.12
CA ASP A 30 25.37 6.82 -15.48
C ASP A 30 25.08 6.63 -16.97
N LEU A 31 23.84 6.22 -17.28
CA LEU A 31 23.24 6.29 -18.61
C LEU A 31 22.08 7.27 -18.57
N GLY A 32 22.40 8.56 -18.45
CA GLY A 32 21.46 9.65 -18.66
C GLY A 32 21.09 9.74 -20.14
N TRP A 33 19.80 9.72 -20.45
CA TRP A 33 19.28 9.92 -21.81
C TRP A 33 19.02 11.41 -22.02
N ASP A 34 19.72 12.01 -22.98
CA ASP A 34 19.67 13.44 -23.28
C ASP A 34 18.60 13.75 -24.34
N MET A 35 17.77 14.78 -24.09
CA MET A 35 16.61 15.15 -24.91
C MET A 35 16.97 16.29 -25.86
N GLY A 36 17.44 15.93 -27.07
CA GLY A 36 17.87 16.89 -28.08
C GLY A 36 16.74 17.49 -28.93
N GLU A 37 16.43 18.77 -28.72
CA GLU A 37 15.55 19.56 -29.60
C GLU A 37 16.20 19.91 -30.98
N PRO A 38 15.40 20.28 -32.01
CA PRO A 38 15.83 20.25 -33.41
C PRO A 38 16.60 21.50 -33.90
N ILE A 39 17.55 21.29 -34.83
CA ILE A 39 18.37 22.35 -35.45
C ILE A 39 17.93 22.63 -36.90
N ARG A 40 17.91 23.92 -37.27
CA ARG A 40 17.57 24.42 -38.61
C ARG A 40 18.73 24.31 -39.62
N GLN A 41 18.33 24.17 -40.89
CA GLN A 41 18.99 24.64 -42.13
C GLN A 41 20.43 25.21 -42.07
N SER A 42 21.33 24.66 -42.89
CA SER A 42 22.25 25.46 -43.73
C SER A 42 22.84 24.60 -44.88
N ALA A 43 23.46 25.23 -45.89
CA ALA A 43 23.97 24.54 -47.08
C ALA A 43 25.26 25.15 -47.64
N GLN A 44 26.22 24.29 -48.04
CA GLN A 44 27.32 24.48 -49.01
C GLN A 44 28.15 23.16 -49.09
N SER A 45 28.44 22.57 -50.25
CA SER A 45 29.44 22.96 -51.28
C SER A 45 30.91 22.73 -50.87
N GLY A 46 31.56 21.68 -51.41
CA GLY A 46 32.99 21.40 -51.18
C GLY A 46 33.57 20.36 -52.16
N LYS A 47 34.73 20.64 -52.78
CA LYS A 47 35.26 19.89 -53.95
C LYS A 47 36.50 19.01 -53.64
N ARG A 48 36.57 17.85 -54.34
CA ARG A 48 37.77 17.19 -54.93
C ARG A 48 38.86 16.50 -54.05
N SER A 49 38.96 15.18 -54.28
CA SER A 49 40.12 14.46 -54.85
C SER A 49 41.44 14.26 -54.06
N ARG A 50 41.85 12.98 -53.92
CA ARG A 50 43.08 12.40 -54.51
C ARG A 50 43.12 10.85 -54.49
N LYS A 51 44.15 10.28 -55.12
CA LYS A 51 44.48 8.86 -55.45
C LYS A 51 46.03 8.73 -55.39
N PRO A 52 46.69 7.58 -55.67
CA PRO A 52 46.51 6.16 -55.30
C PRO A 52 47.86 5.66 -54.68
N PRO A 53 48.57 4.58 -55.12
CA PRO A 53 48.26 3.16 -55.45
C PRO A 53 49.06 2.22 -54.47
N PRO A 54 49.48 0.95 -54.76
CA PRO A 54 49.19 -0.04 -55.83
C PRO A 54 48.72 -1.39 -55.21
N ASP A 55 48.97 -2.67 -55.59
CA ASP A 55 49.48 -3.52 -56.73
C ASP A 55 49.04 -4.99 -56.40
N ALA A 56 49.20 -6.10 -57.15
CA ALA A 56 49.44 -6.45 -58.56
C ALA A 56 49.14 -7.97 -58.76
N GLY A 57 48.99 -8.47 -60.00
CA GLY A 57 48.93 -9.92 -60.31
C GLY A 57 48.35 -10.24 -61.71
N ALA A 58 48.87 -11.24 -62.44
CA ALA A 58 48.53 -11.46 -63.87
C ALA A 58 48.73 -12.90 -64.41
N GLY A 59 48.06 -13.22 -65.54
CA GLY A 59 48.24 -14.41 -66.41
C GLY A 59 47.01 -14.59 -67.34
N CYS A 60 47.08 -14.56 -68.69
CA CYS A 60 47.72 -15.46 -69.69
C CYS A 60 46.86 -16.70 -70.07
N CYS A 61 46.68 -17.12 -71.35
CA CYS A 61 46.97 -16.46 -72.64
C CYS A 61 46.38 -17.22 -73.89
N GLY A 62 45.97 -16.50 -74.96
CA GLY A 62 45.84 -16.98 -76.37
C GLY A 62 44.59 -17.81 -76.76
N ARG A 63 44.27 -18.07 -78.05
CA ARG A 63 44.67 -17.44 -79.36
C ARG A 63 43.62 -17.85 -80.47
N PRO A 64 43.73 -17.56 -81.81
CA PRO A 64 42.56 -17.07 -82.58
C PRO A 64 42.24 -17.78 -83.93
N GLY A 65 41.20 -17.32 -84.64
CA GLY A 65 41.17 -17.31 -86.12
C GLY A 65 39.83 -17.60 -86.80
N GLY A 66 39.50 -16.86 -87.86
CA GLY A 66 38.38 -17.14 -88.77
C GLY A 66 37.74 -15.88 -89.38
N LEU A 67 37.92 -15.66 -90.69
CA LEU A 67 37.17 -14.64 -91.45
C LEU A 67 36.04 -15.30 -92.26
N GLY A 68 34.91 -14.62 -92.41
CA GLY A 68 33.81 -14.95 -93.32
C GLY A 68 33.00 -13.69 -93.66
N SER A 69 32.55 -13.54 -94.90
CA SER A 69 32.13 -12.24 -95.46
C SER A 69 30.67 -12.17 -95.92
N GLY A 70 30.00 -11.04 -95.63
CA GLY A 70 28.81 -10.54 -96.35
C GLY A 70 27.50 -11.26 -96.01
N HIS A 71 26.39 -10.58 -95.73
CA HIS A 71 25.78 -9.56 -96.59
C HIS A 71 25.10 -8.45 -95.78
N GLY A 72 24.89 -7.28 -96.37
CA GLY A 72 24.27 -6.14 -95.69
C GLY A 72 22.76 -6.02 -95.90
N PHE A 73 22.08 -5.36 -94.96
CA PHE A 73 20.78 -4.73 -95.18
C PHE A 73 20.68 -3.40 -94.44
N HIS A 74 20.01 -2.42 -95.06
CA HIS A 74 19.91 -1.04 -94.55
C HIS A 74 18.56 -0.78 -93.85
N ARG A 75 18.64 0.01 -92.76
CA ARG A 75 17.58 0.87 -92.19
C ARG A 75 16.25 0.21 -91.77
N ARG A 76 15.93 0.31 -90.47
CA ARG A 76 14.73 1.01 -89.93
C ARG A 76 14.79 1.06 -88.40
N ALA A 77 14.91 2.26 -87.82
CA ALA A 77 14.94 2.47 -86.37
C ALA A 77 13.91 3.50 -85.86
N GLY A 78 12.99 3.97 -86.72
CA GLY A 78 12.03 5.04 -86.40
C GLY A 78 10.67 4.58 -85.84
N ASP A 79 10.27 3.34 -86.11
CA ASP A 79 8.88 2.90 -85.84
C ASP A 79 8.69 2.27 -84.46
N MET A 80 9.72 1.63 -83.89
CA MET A 80 9.62 0.90 -82.62
C MET A 80 9.33 1.82 -81.43
N MET A 81 9.98 2.99 -81.36
CA MET A 81 9.71 4.02 -80.34
C MET A 81 8.25 4.51 -80.38
N ARG A 82 7.64 4.57 -81.57
CA ARG A 82 6.25 5.01 -81.77
C ARG A 82 5.23 3.95 -81.38
N TRP A 83 5.63 2.69 -81.22
CA TRP A 83 4.82 1.63 -80.64
C TRP A 83 4.98 1.56 -79.12
N VAL A 84 6.18 1.74 -78.57
CA VAL A 84 6.39 1.84 -77.11
C VAL A 84 5.64 3.03 -76.52
N ILE A 85 5.73 4.22 -77.13
CA ILE A 85 4.99 5.42 -76.68
C ILE A 85 3.47 5.23 -76.80
N ARG A 86 2.97 4.54 -77.84
CA ARG A 86 1.53 4.23 -77.97
C ARG A 86 1.07 3.13 -77.02
N GLY A 87 1.93 2.19 -76.67
CA GLY A 87 1.69 1.19 -75.62
C GLY A 87 1.56 1.87 -74.26
N LEU A 88 2.52 2.71 -73.89
CA LEU A 88 2.48 3.49 -72.66
C LEU A 88 1.29 4.46 -72.61
N LEU A 89 0.98 5.15 -73.71
CA LEU A 89 -0.21 6.01 -73.78
C LEU A 89 -1.51 5.19 -73.73
N GLY A 90 -1.56 4.02 -74.37
CA GLY A 90 -2.70 3.11 -74.32
C GLY A 90 -2.94 2.51 -72.93
N VAL A 91 -1.87 2.16 -72.22
CA VAL A 91 -1.91 1.74 -70.81
C VAL A 91 -2.30 2.90 -69.91
N ALA A 92 -1.77 4.11 -70.11
CA ALA A 92 -2.17 5.31 -69.36
C ALA A 92 -3.64 5.70 -69.62
N VAL A 93 -4.16 5.49 -70.83
CA VAL A 93 -5.58 5.68 -71.16
C VAL A 93 -6.46 4.54 -70.63
N LEU A 94 -5.97 3.30 -70.55
CA LEU A 94 -6.67 2.19 -69.89
C LEU A 94 -6.72 2.38 -68.37
N ILE A 95 -5.63 2.80 -67.74
CA ILE A 95 -5.60 3.21 -66.32
C ILE A 95 -6.51 4.42 -66.13
N GLY A 96 -6.44 5.43 -67.00
CA GLY A 96 -7.33 6.60 -66.96
C GLY A 96 -8.81 6.24 -67.13
N LEU A 97 -9.14 5.24 -67.96
CA LEU A 97 -10.49 4.71 -68.14
C LEU A 97 -10.94 3.81 -66.99
N ALA A 98 -10.04 3.03 -66.37
CA ALA A 98 -10.33 2.23 -65.19
C ALA A 98 -10.57 3.14 -63.97
N VAL A 99 -9.71 4.13 -63.76
CA VAL A 99 -9.90 5.20 -62.77
C VAL A 99 -11.20 5.94 -63.07
N ALA A 100 -11.46 6.37 -64.31
CA ALA A 100 -12.73 7.00 -64.66
C ALA A 100 -13.95 6.08 -64.42
N ALA A 101 -13.86 4.77 -64.66
CA ALA A 101 -14.93 3.82 -64.41
C ALA A 101 -15.20 3.61 -62.91
N VAL A 102 -14.16 3.63 -62.07
CA VAL A 102 -14.29 3.65 -60.60
C VAL A 102 -14.88 4.98 -60.13
N LEU A 103 -14.44 6.12 -60.68
CA LEU A 103 -15.01 7.44 -60.43
C LEU A 103 -16.47 7.59 -60.92
N LEU A 104 -16.90 6.78 -61.91
CA LEU A 104 -18.28 6.69 -62.39
C LEU A 104 -19.12 5.63 -61.65
N MET A 105 -18.54 4.86 -60.72
CA MET A 105 -19.30 3.88 -59.95
C MET A 105 -20.20 4.60 -58.93
N PRO A 106 -21.53 4.34 -58.89
CA PRO A 106 -22.41 5.02 -57.96
C PRO A 106 -22.03 4.73 -56.49
N ALA A 107 -21.65 5.77 -55.77
CA ALA A 107 -21.31 5.78 -54.34
C ALA A 107 -22.30 4.97 -53.49
N ASP A 108 -23.59 5.07 -53.79
CA ASP A 108 -24.69 4.38 -53.12
C ASP A 108 -24.56 2.85 -53.10
N ARG A 109 -23.91 2.26 -54.11
CA ARG A 109 -23.72 0.79 -54.16
C ARG A 109 -22.57 0.32 -53.28
N VAL A 110 -21.50 1.11 -53.15
CA VAL A 110 -20.40 0.81 -52.22
C VAL A 110 -20.88 0.99 -50.79
N ALA A 111 -21.59 2.09 -50.50
CA ALA A 111 -22.18 2.36 -49.18
C ALA A 111 -23.13 1.24 -48.72
N ARG A 112 -24.03 0.76 -49.60
CA ARG A 112 -24.95 -0.34 -49.27
C ARG A 112 -24.22 -1.66 -49.03
N LEU A 113 -23.27 -2.05 -49.87
CA LEU A 113 -22.52 -3.30 -49.69
C LEU A 113 -21.69 -3.28 -48.39
N ALA A 114 -21.11 -2.14 -48.02
CA ALA A 114 -20.43 -1.96 -46.74
C ALA A 114 -21.42 -2.06 -45.56
N ALA A 115 -22.58 -1.40 -45.64
CA ALA A 115 -23.61 -1.46 -44.60
C ALA A 115 -24.20 -2.87 -44.43
N ASP A 116 -24.51 -3.57 -45.52
CA ASP A 116 -24.99 -4.95 -45.52
C ASP A 116 -23.97 -5.91 -44.86
N GLN A 117 -22.67 -5.70 -45.11
CA GLN A 117 -21.61 -6.53 -44.55
C GLN A 117 -21.34 -6.21 -43.07
N VAL A 118 -21.36 -4.93 -42.68
CA VAL A 118 -21.28 -4.54 -41.26
C VAL A 118 -22.49 -5.04 -40.48
N GLN A 119 -23.69 -4.99 -41.07
CA GLN A 119 -24.90 -5.53 -40.43
C GLN A 119 -24.84 -7.06 -40.27
N LYS A 120 -24.28 -7.80 -41.21
CA LYS A 120 -24.02 -9.25 -41.05
C LYS A 120 -22.97 -9.54 -39.97
N ALA A 121 -21.90 -8.75 -39.89
CA ALA A 121 -20.81 -8.98 -38.94
C ALA A 121 -21.14 -8.55 -37.50
N THR A 122 -21.96 -7.50 -37.32
CA THR A 122 -22.24 -6.89 -36.01
C THR A 122 -23.69 -7.07 -35.53
N GLY A 123 -24.59 -7.49 -36.43
CA GLY A 123 -26.04 -7.48 -36.22
C GLY A 123 -26.71 -6.11 -36.44
N ARG A 124 -25.96 -5.02 -36.66
CA ARG A 124 -26.47 -3.64 -36.52
C ARG A 124 -26.41 -2.84 -37.81
N SER A 125 -27.43 -2.00 -38.02
CA SER A 125 -27.53 -1.16 -39.21
C SER A 125 -26.51 -0.02 -39.17
N LEU A 126 -25.73 0.10 -40.25
CA LEU A 126 -24.83 1.21 -40.52
C LEU A 126 -25.52 2.16 -41.51
N THR A 127 -25.55 3.46 -41.21
CA THR A 127 -26.04 4.48 -42.17
C THR A 127 -24.96 5.52 -42.45
N VAL A 128 -24.82 5.89 -43.74
CA VAL A 128 -23.79 6.81 -44.23
C VAL A 128 -24.47 8.00 -44.89
N ALA A 129 -24.34 9.17 -44.28
CA ALA A 129 -24.82 10.45 -44.78
C ALA A 129 -23.72 11.20 -45.56
N GLY A 130 -24.08 12.24 -46.33
CA GLY A 130 -23.13 13.06 -47.10
C GLY A 130 -22.54 12.39 -48.36
N GLY A 131 -22.71 11.07 -48.51
CA GLY A 131 -22.24 10.28 -49.64
C GLY A 131 -20.81 9.75 -49.48
N VAL A 132 -20.39 8.94 -50.46
CA VAL A 132 -19.05 8.34 -50.53
C VAL A 132 -18.26 9.02 -51.64
N ARG A 133 -16.99 9.34 -51.39
CA ARG A 133 -16.10 10.09 -52.30
C ARG A 133 -14.76 9.37 -52.47
N PRO A 134 -14.13 9.44 -53.64
CA PRO A 134 -12.78 8.95 -53.86
C PRO A 134 -11.75 9.95 -53.29
N SER A 135 -10.79 9.46 -52.52
CA SER A 135 -9.63 10.23 -52.07
C SER A 135 -8.38 9.84 -52.86
N LEU A 136 -7.48 10.80 -53.04
CA LEU A 136 -6.32 10.70 -53.95
C LEU A 136 -5.01 11.26 -53.36
N TRP A 137 -5.07 11.94 -52.21
CA TRP A 137 -3.92 12.51 -51.50
C TRP A 137 -4.37 12.90 -50.07
N PRO A 138 -3.65 12.55 -48.99
CA PRO A 138 -2.35 11.87 -48.96
C PRO A 138 -2.39 10.38 -49.32
N GLU A 139 -3.49 9.69 -49.01
CA GLU A 139 -3.75 8.29 -49.36
C GLU A 139 -4.60 8.19 -50.65
N ILE A 140 -4.57 7.05 -51.34
CA ILE A 140 -5.59 6.71 -52.35
C ILE A 140 -6.60 5.76 -51.70
N GLY A 141 -7.87 6.14 -51.74
CA GLY A 141 -8.88 5.46 -50.94
C GLY A 141 -10.29 6.02 -51.11
N VAL A 142 -11.10 5.82 -50.07
CA VAL A 142 -12.53 6.13 -50.05
C VAL A 142 -12.86 6.89 -48.77
N GLU A 143 -13.42 8.08 -48.89
CA GLU A 143 -13.92 8.91 -47.79
C GLU A 143 -15.44 8.90 -47.75
N THR A 144 -16.04 8.91 -46.57
CA THR A 144 -17.48 9.10 -46.36
C THR A 144 -17.78 10.40 -45.62
N GLY A 145 -18.97 10.95 -45.84
CA GLY A 145 -19.57 11.86 -44.86
C GLY A 145 -20.02 11.13 -43.59
N ALA A 146 -20.77 11.83 -42.74
CA ALA A 146 -21.11 11.38 -41.40
C ALA A 146 -21.73 9.97 -41.35
N VAL A 147 -21.20 9.13 -40.46
CA VAL A 147 -21.56 7.72 -40.31
C VAL A 147 -22.24 7.52 -38.97
N THR A 148 -23.29 6.70 -38.91
CA THR A 148 -23.87 6.22 -37.64
C THR A 148 -24.06 4.70 -37.67
N LEU A 149 -23.72 4.05 -36.56
CA LEU A 149 -24.01 2.64 -36.29
C LEU A 149 -25.10 2.55 -35.22
N ALA A 150 -26.14 1.77 -35.47
CA ALA A 150 -27.18 1.51 -34.50
C ALA A 150 -26.63 0.91 -33.20
N ASN A 151 -27.31 1.18 -32.09
CA ASN A 151 -27.00 0.60 -30.78
C ASN A 151 -27.63 -0.81 -30.68
N ALA A 152 -27.39 -1.50 -29.56
CA ALA A 152 -28.10 -2.74 -29.28
C ALA A 152 -29.59 -2.46 -29.03
N ASP A 153 -30.47 -3.38 -29.43
CA ASP A 153 -31.95 -3.21 -29.43
C ASP A 153 -32.59 -2.88 -28.06
N TRP A 154 -31.82 -3.02 -26.97
CA TRP A 154 -32.24 -2.72 -25.60
C TRP A 154 -31.85 -1.33 -25.11
N SER A 155 -31.07 -0.55 -25.88
CA SER A 155 -30.64 0.80 -25.50
C SER A 155 -31.56 1.89 -26.07
N GLU A 156 -31.88 2.87 -25.22
CA GLU A 156 -32.58 4.11 -25.59
C GLU A 156 -31.62 5.32 -25.68
N ALA A 157 -30.32 5.14 -25.41
CA ALA A 157 -29.37 6.24 -25.19
C ALA A 157 -28.79 6.89 -26.48
N GLY A 158 -29.26 6.47 -27.66
CA GLY A 158 -28.77 6.92 -28.96
C GLY A 158 -27.91 5.88 -29.69
N PRO A 159 -27.29 6.21 -30.84
CA PRO A 159 -26.44 5.29 -31.60
C PRO A 159 -25.17 4.90 -30.82
N MET A 160 -24.67 3.67 -31.01
CA MET A 160 -23.42 3.21 -30.38
C MET A 160 -22.19 3.95 -30.92
N LEU A 161 -22.20 4.30 -32.21
CA LEU A 161 -21.13 5.06 -32.84
C LEU A 161 -21.75 6.09 -33.78
N SER A 162 -21.24 7.32 -33.72
CA SER A 162 -21.47 8.35 -34.73
C SER A 162 -20.17 9.10 -35.01
N ALA A 163 -19.82 9.35 -36.26
CA ALA A 163 -18.58 10.02 -36.66
C ALA A 163 -18.86 11.04 -37.77
N GLU A 164 -18.07 12.11 -37.87
CA GLU A 164 -18.25 13.14 -38.92
C GLU A 164 -17.79 12.67 -40.30
N GLY A 165 -16.83 11.74 -40.33
CA GLY A 165 -16.38 11.08 -41.55
C GLY A 165 -15.53 9.85 -41.25
N LEU A 166 -15.41 8.97 -42.24
CA LEU A 166 -14.58 7.77 -42.19
C LEU A 166 -13.81 7.65 -43.51
N ALA A 167 -12.51 7.40 -43.44
CA ALA A 167 -11.64 7.21 -44.59
C ALA A 167 -11.05 5.80 -44.60
N VAL A 168 -10.94 5.19 -45.78
CA VAL A 168 -10.36 3.86 -46.00
C VAL A 168 -9.32 3.93 -47.12
N GLY A 169 -8.05 3.83 -46.76
CA GLY A 169 -6.92 3.70 -47.70
C GLY A 169 -6.81 2.26 -48.24
N ILE A 170 -6.52 2.11 -49.53
CA ILE A 170 -6.49 0.82 -50.24
C ILE A 170 -5.07 0.57 -50.77
N ASP A 171 -4.54 -0.64 -50.62
CA ASP A 171 -3.26 -0.98 -51.28
C ASP A 171 -3.42 -1.07 -52.81
N LEU A 172 -2.78 -0.14 -53.50
CA LEU A 172 -2.69 -0.10 -54.96
C LEU A 172 -1.97 -1.33 -55.53
N SER A 173 -1.05 -1.96 -54.77
CA SER A 173 -0.32 -3.14 -55.22
C SER A 173 -1.23 -4.37 -55.30
N ALA A 174 -2.07 -4.58 -54.27
CA ALA A 174 -3.14 -5.56 -54.23
C ALA A 174 -4.20 -5.28 -55.30
N LEU A 175 -4.65 -4.03 -55.41
CA LEU A 175 -5.67 -3.65 -56.40
C LEU A 175 -5.23 -3.92 -57.85
N LEU A 176 -3.92 -3.76 -58.15
CA LEU A 176 -3.33 -4.14 -59.45
C LEU A 176 -3.21 -5.65 -59.68
N ARG A 177 -3.25 -6.47 -58.62
CA ARG A 177 -3.34 -7.94 -58.69
C ARG A 177 -4.79 -8.45 -58.74
N GLY A 178 -5.77 -7.58 -58.49
CA GLY A 178 -7.19 -7.93 -58.37
C GLY A 178 -7.63 -8.27 -56.95
N GLU A 179 -6.78 -8.01 -55.96
CA GLU A 179 -7.02 -8.21 -54.53
C GLU A 179 -7.54 -6.90 -53.90
N ILE A 180 -8.46 -6.99 -52.94
CA ILE A 180 -8.92 -5.82 -52.17
C ILE A 180 -8.32 -5.92 -50.77
N ALA A 181 -7.25 -5.16 -50.53
CA ALA A 181 -6.59 -5.05 -49.24
C ALA A 181 -6.79 -3.63 -48.68
N VAL A 182 -7.28 -3.55 -47.45
CA VAL A 182 -7.35 -2.28 -46.70
C VAL A 182 -5.98 -2.05 -46.07
N ARG A 183 -5.48 -0.82 -46.20
CA ARG A 183 -4.20 -0.40 -45.62
C ARG A 183 -4.42 0.47 -44.39
N GLU A 184 -5.27 1.48 -44.52
CA GLU A 184 -5.51 2.48 -43.47
C GLU A 184 -7.00 2.68 -43.26
N VAL A 185 -7.44 2.84 -42.01
CA VAL A 185 -8.79 3.31 -41.67
C VAL A 185 -8.69 4.46 -40.70
N THR A 186 -9.18 5.63 -41.08
CA THR A 186 -9.24 6.83 -40.22
C THR A 186 -10.69 7.17 -39.88
N VAL A 187 -10.98 7.45 -38.61
CA VAL A 187 -12.32 7.86 -38.15
C VAL A 187 -12.24 9.24 -37.51
N LEU A 188 -12.95 10.22 -38.07
CA LEU A 188 -12.91 11.61 -37.66
C LEU A 188 -14.07 11.96 -36.71
N ALA A 189 -13.73 12.53 -35.56
CA ALA A 189 -14.64 12.91 -34.48
C ALA A 189 -15.67 11.82 -34.10
N PRO A 190 -15.26 10.56 -33.84
CA PRO A 190 -16.20 9.52 -33.42
C PRO A 190 -16.67 9.75 -31.99
N ARG A 191 -17.98 9.94 -31.83
CA ARG A 191 -18.72 9.79 -30.58
C ARG A 191 -19.08 8.31 -30.43
N ILE A 192 -18.41 7.63 -29.52
CA ILE A 192 -18.61 6.21 -29.18
C ILE A 192 -19.35 6.13 -27.83
N LEU A 193 -20.43 5.37 -27.79
CA LEU A 193 -21.26 5.13 -26.63
C LEU A 193 -21.20 3.65 -26.25
N LEU A 194 -20.52 3.35 -25.14
CA LEU A 194 -20.45 2.02 -24.55
C LEU A 194 -21.40 1.94 -23.35
N GLU A 195 -22.20 0.89 -23.28
CA GLU A 195 -23.22 0.70 -22.26
C GLU A 195 -23.23 -0.70 -21.68
N ARG A 196 -23.37 -0.79 -20.36
CA ARG A 196 -23.65 -2.02 -19.62
C ARG A 196 -25.03 -1.91 -19.00
N ALA A 197 -25.94 -2.82 -19.36
CA ALA A 197 -27.27 -2.93 -18.79
C ALA A 197 -27.23 -3.43 -17.34
N ALA A 198 -28.27 -3.15 -16.56
CA ALA A 198 -28.38 -3.58 -15.16
C ALA A 198 -28.42 -5.12 -14.97
N ASP A 199 -28.68 -5.88 -16.03
CA ASP A 199 -28.60 -7.35 -16.06
C ASP A 199 -27.24 -7.89 -16.52
N GLY A 200 -26.26 -7.01 -16.75
CA GLY A 200 -24.89 -7.34 -17.14
C GLY A 200 -24.65 -7.46 -18.64
N ARG A 201 -25.68 -7.38 -19.50
CA ARG A 201 -25.49 -7.29 -20.97
C ARG A 201 -24.71 -6.05 -21.35
N VAL A 202 -23.93 -6.12 -22.43
CA VAL A 202 -23.06 -5.01 -22.89
C VAL A 202 -23.30 -4.68 -24.36
N ASN A 203 -23.31 -3.39 -24.71
CA ASN A 203 -23.60 -2.96 -26.08
C ASN A 203 -22.40 -3.08 -27.04
N TRP A 204 -21.26 -3.63 -26.60
CA TRP A 204 -20.15 -4.03 -27.46
C TRP A 204 -20.06 -5.56 -27.66
N ASP A 205 -21.08 -6.32 -27.23
CA ASP A 205 -21.24 -7.70 -27.65
C ASP A 205 -21.81 -7.75 -29.09
N PHE A 206 -21.13 -8.50 -29.96
CA PHE A 206 -21.48 -8.72 -31.36
C PHE A 206 -21.70 -10.20 -31.68
N SER A 207 -21.61 -11.10 -30.69
CA SER A 207 -21.71 -12.56 -30.87
C SER A 207 -23.02 -13.01 -31.56
N ALA A 208 -24.11 -12.29 -31.32
CA ALA A 208 -25.39 -12.51 -31.97
C ALA A 208 -25.34 -12.33 -33.51
N GLY A 209 -24.50 -11.44 -34.03
CA GLY A 209 -24.30 -11.26 -35.48
C GLY A 209 -23.61 -12.48 -36.10
N THR A 210 -22.56 -12.98 -35.46
CA THR A 210 -21.83 -14.18 -35.89
C THR A 210 -22.74 -15.42 -35.91
N LEU A 211 -23.67 -15.53 -34.95
CA LEU A 211 -24.67 -16.61 -34.91
C LEU A 211 -25.72 -16.49 -36.03
N ALA A 212 -26.14 -15.28 -36.40
CA ALA A 212 -27.08 -15.04 -37.50
C ALA A 212 -26.50 -15.34 -38.90
N ALA A 213 -25.18 -15.52 -39.02
CA ALA A 213 -24.52 -15.94 -40.25
C ALA A 213 -24.53 -17.47 -40.48
N ALA A 214 -24.97 -18.26 -39.49
CA ALA A 214 -25.16 -19.70 -39.62
C ALA A 214 -26.61 -20.02 -40.07
N ASP A 215 -26.81 -20.21 -41.37
CA ASP A 215 -28.14 -20.34 -42.01
C ASP A 215 -28.90 -21.63 -41.58
N PRO A 216 -30.08 -21.53 -40.92
CA PRO A 216 -30.71 -22.67 -40.25
C PRO A 216 -31.78 -23.40 -41.10
N ALA A 217 -31.43 -23.99 -42.25
CA ALA A 217 -32.39 -24.83 -43.01
C ALA A 217 -31.83 -25.87 -44.01
N VAL A 218 -31.59 -27.12 -43.56
CA VAL A 218 -31.88 -28.34 -44.35
C VAL A 218 -32.31 -29.49 -43.40
N PRO A 219 -33.49 -30.11 -43.57
CA PRO A 219 -33.85 -31.34 -42.87
C PRO A 219 -33.50 -32.62 -43.66
N ASP A 220 -32.95 -33.60 -42.95
CA ASP A 220 -32.85 -35.05 -43.22
C ASP A 220 -32.76 -35.59 -44.66
N ALA A 221 -31.59 -36.17 -44.99
CA ALA A 221 -31.48 -37.31 -45.90
C ALA A 221 -30.32 -38.24 -45.45
N VAL A 222 -30.50 -39.56 -45.55
CA VAL A 222 -29.61 -40.58 -44.94
C VAL A 222 -28.78 -41.32 -46.00
N SER A 223 -27.48 -41.54 -45.75
CA SER A 223 -26.72 -42.68 -46.31
C SER A 223 -25.42 -42.95 -45.55
N ASP A 224 -25.06 -44.23 -45.40
CA ASP A 224 -23.81 -44.68 -44.77
C ASP A 224 -22.58 -44.54 -45.71
N ALA A 225 -21.40 -44.21 -45.15
CA ALA A 225 -20.13 -44.92 -45.37
C ALA A 225 -18.91 -44.19 -44.73
N ALA A 226 -17.92 -44.95 -44.31
CA ALA A 226 -16.57 -44.51 -43.93
C ALA A 226 -15.58 -45.71 -44.03
N PRO A 227 -14.24 -45.53 -44.04
CA PRO A 227 -13.45 -44.29 -43.97
C PRO A 227 -12.43 -44.15 -45.14
N ASP A 228 -11.36 -43.36 -44.90
CA ASP A 228 -10.05 -43.32 -45.58
C ASP A 228 -9.92 -42.74 -47.00
N ALA A 229 -9.50 -41.47 -47.09
CA ALA A 229 -8.24 -41.10 -47.75
C ALA A 229 -7.77 -39.68 -47.39
N THR A 230 -6.51 -39.56 -46.98
CA THR A 230 -5.78 -38.34 -46.55
C THR A 230 -5.81 -37.16 -47.53
N GLY A 231 -6.09 -35.96 -47.01
CA GLY A 231 -5.73 -34.66 -47.59
C GLY A 231 -5.52 -33.63 -46.46
N PRO A 232 -4.56 -32.71 -46.53
CA PRO A 232 -4.29 -31.74 -45.47
C PRO A 232 -5.19 -30.49 -45.54
N ASP A 233 -5.19 -29.74 -44.44
CA ASP A 233 -5.56 -28.31 -44.31
C ASP A 233 -7.00 -27.91 -44.66
N ALA A 234 -7.87 -27.97 -43.65
CA ALA A 234 -9.17 -27.30 -43.63
C ALA A 234 -9.61 -26.92 -42.20
N ASP A 235 -8.77 -26.15 -41.48
CA ASP A 235 -9.17 -25.56 -40.19
C ASP A 235 -10.32 -24.56 -40.40
N GLN A 236 -11.53 -24.95 -40.00
CA GLN A 236 -12.71 -24.09 -40.02
C GLN A 236 -12.95 -23.46 -38.65
N GLY A 237 -12.02 -22.58 -38.27
CA GLY A 237 -12.20 -21.59 -37.20
C GLY A 237 -12.95 -20.34 -37.70
N PRO A 238 -13.60 -19.57 -36.81
CA PRO A 238 -14.63 -18.60 -37.22
C PRO A 238 -14.08 -17.24 -37.70
N GLY A 239 -14.78 -16.63 -38.67
CA GLY A 239 -14.72 -15.19 -38.88
C GLY A 239 -14.75 -14.74 -40.35
N ALA A 240 -15.82 -14.03 -40.74
CA ALA A 240 -15.95 -13.39 -42.07
C ALA A 240 -15.02 -12.17 -42.30
N LEU A 241 -13.95 -12.05 -41.50
CA LEU A 241 -12.91 -11.03 -41.57
C LEU A 241 -11.54 -11.61 -41.99
N ALA A 242 -11.41 -12.93 -42.14
CA ALA A 242 -10.12 -13.61 -42.33
C ALA A 242 -9.29 -13.13 -43.54
N GLY A 243 -9.92 -12.52 -44.56
CA GLY A 243 -9.27 -11.98 -45.76
C GLY A 243 -8.92 -10.49 -45.72
N LEU A 244 -9.20 -9.76 -44.63
CA LEU A 244 -8.87 -8.34 -44.49
C LEU A 244 -7.52 -8.17 -43.78
N THR A 245 -6.56 -7.53 -44.45
CA THR A 245 -5.44 -6.85 -43.79
C THR A 245 -5.89 -5.48 -43.27
N LEU A 246 -5.16 -4.95 -42.29
CA LEU A 246 -5.29 -3.58 -41.81
C LEU A 246 -3.95 -3.14 -41.22
N ASP A 247 -3.15 -2.44 -42.01
CA ASP A 247 -1.79 -2.05 -41.63
C ASP A 247 -1.80 -0.91 -40.59
N ARG A 248 -2.81 -0.03 -40.63
CA ARG A 248 -3.00 1.10 -39.72
C ARG A 248 -4.48 1.43 -39.46
N GLY A 249 -4.82 1.73 -38.21
CA GLY A 249 -6.09 2.34 -37.83
C GLY A 249 -5.83 3.63 -37.07
N GLU A 250 -6.62 4.67 -37.32
CA GLU A 250 -6.50 5.99 -36.69
C GLU A 250 -7.87 6.53 -36.28
N ILE A 251 -7.93 7.14 -35.10
CA ILE A 251 -9.06 7.89 -34.57
C ILE A 251 -8.54 9.28 -34.24
N SER A 252 -9.31 10.32 -34.59
CA SER A 252 -8.95 11.71 -34.31
C SER A 252 -10.12 12.48 -33.68
N ASP A 253 -9.85 13.25 -32.63
CA ASP A 253 -10.81 14.11 -31.90
C ASP A 253 -12.08 13.38 -31.43
N GLY A 254 -11.95 12.14 -30.97
CA GLY A 254 -13.07 11.31 -30.53
C GLY A 254 -13.62 11.64 -29.13
N ASP A 255 -14.88 11.31 -28.90
CA ASP A 255 -15.50 11.27 -27.56
C ASP A 255 -15.93 9.83 -27.26
N LEU A 256 -15.53 9.29 -26.10
CA LEU A 256 -15.94 7.97 -25.61
C LEU A 256 -16.72 8.11 -24.29
N VAL A 257 -18.01 7.79 -24.33
CA VAL A 257 -18.88 7.75 -23.15
C VAL A 257 -19.11 6.29 -22.76
N TYR A 258 -18.81 5.96 -21.51
CA TYR A 258 -19.15 4.69 -20.89
C TYR A 258 -20.25 4.88 -19.84
N LEU A 259 -21.35 4.13 -19.96
CA LEU A 259 -22.46 4.11 -19.01
C LEU A 259 -22.61 2.71 -18.41
N ASP A 260 -22.60 2.60 -17.09
CA ASP A 260 -22.98 1.38 -16.38
C ASP A 260 -24.31 1.58 -15.65
N HIS A 261 -25.38 1.04 -16.23
CA HIS A 261 -26.73 1.10 -15.69
C HIS A 261 -26.91 0.24 -14.42
N ALA A 262 -25.94 -0.62 -14.06
CA ALA A 262 -25.96 -1.37 -12.80
C ALA A 262 -25.45 -0.54 -11.61
N SER A 263 -24.39 0.26 -11.80
CA SER A 263 -23.81 1.13 -10.77
C SER A 263 -24.26 2.59 -10.83
N GLY A 264 -24.85 3.01 -11.95
CA GLY A 264 -25.17 4.40 -12.25
C GLY A 264 -23.96 5.24 -12.68
N ALA A 265 -22.80 4.61 -12.92
CA ALA A 265 -21.59 5.31 -13.30
C ALA A 265 -21.64 5.82 -14.76
N ARG A 266 -21.21 7.06 -14.96
CA ARG A 266 -20.89 7.64 -16.28
C ARG A 266 -19.43 8.07 -16.28
N THR A 267 -18.67 7.56 -17.23
CA THR A 267 -17.26 7.92 -17.45
C THR A 267 -17.13 8.47 -18.86
N GLU A 268 -16.41 9.58 -19.02
CA GLU A 268 -16.34 10.32 -20.28
C GLU A 268 -14.88 10.67 -20.59
N LEU A 269 -14.40 10.18 -21.73
CA LEU A 269 -13.10 10.50 -22.30
C LEU A 269 -13.36 11.39 -23.53
N SER A 270 -12.67 12.51 -23.62
CA SER A 270 -12.84 13.50 -24.69
C SER A 270 -11.50 13.83 -25.35
N GLY A 271 -11.51 14.28 -26.60
CA GLY A 271 -10.28 14.52 -27.37
C GLY A 271 -9.45 13.24 -27.52
N VAL A 272 -10.11 12.12 -27.81
CA VAL A 272 -9.50 10.81 -28.01
C VAL A 272 -8.83 10.79 -29.39
N ASP A 273 -7.51 10.91 -29.42
CA ASP A 273 -6.69 10.57 -30.57
C ASP A 273 -6.08 9.19 -30.33
N ALA A 274 -6.20 8.27 -31.30
CA ALA A 274 -5.60 6.95 -31.20
C ALA A 274 -5.02 6.48 -32.54
N THR A 275 -3.94 5.71 -32.50
CA THR A 275 -3.37 5.04 -33.67
C THR A 275 -2.98 3.62 -33.29
N ILE A 276 -3.47 2.64 -34.04
CA ILE A 276 -2.97 1.27 -34.04
C ILE A 276 -2.22 1.01 -35.35
N ALA A 277 -1.06 0.37 -35.28
CA ALA A 277 -0.27 -0.05 -36.44
C ALA A 277 0.06 -1.53 -36.32
N LEU A 278 -0.19 -2.28 -37.39
CA LEU A 278 0.05 -3.72 -37.52
C LEU A 278 0.73 -3.98 -38.88
N PRO A 279 2.05 -3.70 -39.01
CA PRO A 279 2.75 -3.77 -40.30
C PRO A 279 2.81 -5.18 -40.90
N ASP A 280 2.79 -6.20 -40.03
CA ASP A 280 2.74 -7.61 -40.38
C ASP A 280 1.65 -8.27 -39.51
N ARG A 281 0.71 -9.01 -40.11
CA ARG A 281 -0.45 -9.61 -39.41
C ARG A 281 -0.07 -10.49 -38.21
N ASP A 282 0.99 -11.28 -38.35
CA ASP A 282 1.49 -12.19 -37.31
C ASP A 282 2.64 -11.57 -36.48
N GLY A 283 3.01 -10.33 -36.81
CA GLY A 283 4.05 -9.55 -36.17
C GLY A 283 3.54 -8.69 -35.01
N PRO A 284 4.32 -7.66 -34.63
CA PRO A 284 3.99 -6.79 -33.52
C PRO A 284 2.90 -5.78 -33.89
N ALA A 285 2.03 -5.48 -32.92
CA ALA A 285 1.12 -4.34 -33.01
C ALA A 285 1.60 -3.22 -32.08
N ASP A 286 1.66 -1.99 -32.59
CA ASP A 286 1.90 -0.77 -31.82
C ASP A 286 0.58 0.00 -31.68
N LEU A 287 0.16 0.27 -30.44
CA LEU A 287 -0.98 1.11 -30.09
C LEU A 287 -0.47 2.39 -29.43
N LYS A 288 -1.03 3.53 -29.83
CA LYS A 288 -0.90 4.82 -29.14
C LYS A 288 -2.27 5.43 -28.93
N LEU A 289 -2.47 6.07 -27.79
CA LEU A 289 -3.71 6.76 -27.44
C LEU A 289 -3.38 7.98 -26.58
N THR A 290 -4.04 9.10 -26.86
CA THR A 290 -4.13 10.28 -25.99
C THR A 290 -5.59 10.66 -25.81
N ALA A 291 -5.98 11.02 -24.59
CA ALA A 291 -7.37 11.38 -24.25
C ALA A 291 -7.41 12.25 -22.99
N VAL A 292 -8.54 12.95 -22.78
CA VAL A 292 -8.82 13.70 -21.54
C VAL A 292 -9.94 13.02 -20.76
N LEU A 293 -9.62 12.46 -19.59
CA LEU A 293 -10.56 11.85 -18.65
C LEU A 293 -10.74 12.74 -17.43
N ASN A 294 -11.97 13.18 -17.15
CA ASN A 294 -12.27 14.05 -15.99
C ASN A 294 -11.34 15.29 -15.89
N GLY A 295 -10.96 15.85 -17.04
CA GLY A 295 -10.03 16.98 -17.15
C GLY A 295 -8.56 16.67 -16.89
N GLN A 296 -8.17 15.39 -16.79
CA GLN A 296 -6.78 14.95 -16.75
C GLN A 296 -6.34 14.39 -18.11
N GLU A 297 -5.21 14.86 -18.62
CA GLU A 297 -4.58 14.31 -19.82
C GLU A 297 -4.03 12.91 -19.51
N ILE A 298 -4.40 11.94 -20.34
CA ILE A 298 -3.91 10.56 -20.34
C ILE A 298 -3.17 10.31 -21.66
N GLY A 299 -1.98 9.74 -21.55
CA GLY A 299 -1.26 9.13 -22.67
C GLY A 299 -1.06 7.64 -22.43
N LEU A 300 -1.15 6.84 -23.48
CA LEU A 300 -0.85 5.41 -23.49
C LEU A 300 -0.08 5.05 -24.76
N SER A 301 0.96 4.24 -24.62
CA SER A 301 1.67 3.58 -25.70
C SER A 301 1.86 2.11 -25.32
N ALA A 302 1.39 1.19 -26.15
CA ALA A 302 1.51 -0.24 -25.92
C ALA A 302 2.03 -0.96 -27.16
N ARG A 303 2.91 -1.93 -26.96
CA ARG A 303 3.47 -2.79 -28.00
C ARG A 303 3.18 -4.25 -27.64
N LEU A 304 2.44 -4.92 -28.50
CA LEU A 304 2.21 -6.36 -28.46
C LEU A 304 3.27 -7.04 -29.33
N GLY A 305 3.87 -8.13 -28.84
CA GLY A 305 4.93 -8.86 -29.55
C GLY A 305 4.41 -9.61 -30.79
N HIS A 306 3.26 -10.27 -30.64
CA HIS A 306 2.54 -10.97 -31.70
C HIS A 306 1.05 -10.70 -31.58
N ALA A 307 0.45 -10.09 -32.60
CA ALA A 307 -0.98 -9.76 -32.63
C ALA A 307 -1.86 -10.99 -32.91
N ALA A 308 -1.46 -11.84 -33.85
CA ALA A 308 -2.19 -13.07 -34.17
C ALA A 308 -2.28 -14.05 -32.98
N ALA A 309 -1.23 -14.15 -32.16
CA ALA A 309 -1.23 -14.94 -30.93
C ALA A 309 -2.33 -14.46 -29.96
N LEU A 310 -2.43 -13.14 -29.74
CA LEU A 310 -3.46 -12.56 -28.89
C LEU A 310 -4.89 -12.86 -29.39
N ALA A 311 -5.09 -12.92 -30.71
CA ALA A 311 -6.37 -13.28 -31.34
C ALA A 311 -6.68 -14.78 -31.27
N ALA A 312 -5.66 -15.64 -31.14
CA ALA A 312 -5.81 -17.08 -30.90
C ALA A 312 -6.02 -17.43 -29.42
N GLY A 313 -5.74 -16.49 -28.50
CA GLY A 313 -5.72 -16.72 -27.05
C GLY A 313 -4.36 -17.21 -26.51
N ASP A 314 -3.30 -17.15 -27.32
CA ASP A 314 -1.93 -17.49 -26.90
C ASP A 314 -1.27 -16.33 -26.13
N PRO A 315 -0.50 -16.60 -25.05
CA PRO A 315 0.23 -15.56 -24.32
C PRO A 315 1.23 -14.78 -25.18
N THR A 316 1.06 -13.47 -25.26
CA THR A 316 1.92 -12.56 -26.05
C THR A 316 2.75 -11.66 -25.14
N ARG A 317 3.87 -11.10 -25.63
CA ARG A 317 4.62 -10.10 -24.85
C ARG A 317 3.89 -8.75 -24.94
N LEU A 318 3.66 -8.11 -23.80
CA LEU A 318 3.20 -6.73 -23.70
C LEU A 318 4.32 -5.85 -23.14
N THR A 319 4.65 -4.79 -23.86
CA THR A 319 5.32 -3.61 -23.28
C THR A 319 4.29 -2.47 -23.28
N LEU A 320 4.03 -1.86 -22.13
CA LEU A 320 3.05 -0.78 -21.99
C LEU A 320 3.69 0.37 -21.21
N GLU A 321 3.50 1.59 -21.71
CA GLU A 321 3.83 2.85 -21.05
C GLU A 321 2.57 3.71 -21.00
N SER A 322 2.25 4.30 -19.85
CA SER A 322 1.17 5.28 -19.73
C SER A 322 1.55 6.45 -18.83
N ALA A 323 0.90 7.57 -19.05
CA ALA A 323 1.05 8.80 -18.30
C ALA A 323 -0.32 9.39 -17.97
N LEU A 324 -0.45 10.00 -16.79
CA LEU A 324 -1.68 10.64 -16.31
C LEU A 324 -1.29 11.89 -15.55
N GLY A 325 -1.41 13.05 -16.21
CA GLY A 325 -0.78 14.29 -15.75
C GLY A 325 0.75 14.14 -15.61
N ARG A 326 1.25 14.09 -14.37
CA ARG A 326 2.67 13.83 -14.07
C ARG A 326 2.94 12.44 -13.48
N ALA A 327 1.91 11.62 -13.26
CA ALA A 327 2.08 10.22 -12.90
C ALA A 327 2.40 9.39 -14.14
N SER A 328 3.16 8.32 -13.99
CA SER A 328 3.49 7.39 -15.08
C SER A 328 3.52 5.94 -14.62
N LEU A 329 3.31 5.02 -15.56
CA LEU A 329 3.39 3.57 -15.37
C LEU A 329 4.08 2.94 -16.58
N ALA A 330 4.96 1.99 -16.33
CA ALA A 330 5.62 1.18 -17.35
C ALA A 330 5.56 -0.31 -16.96
N PHE A 331 5.18 -1.16 -17.90
CA PHE A 331 5.08 -2.61 -17.74
C PHE A 331 5.79 -3.33 -18.90
N ASP A 332 6.58 -4.36 -18.58
CA ASP A 332 7.25 -5.23 -19.56
C ASP A 332 7.10 -6.69 -19.12
N GLY A 333 6.24 -7.44 -19.81
CA GLY A 333 5.80 -8.77 -19.38
C GLY A 333 5.08 -9.57 -20.43
N GLN A 334 4.42 -10.65 -20.01
CA GLN A 334 3.49 -11.43 -20.81
C GLN A 334 2.04 -11.05 -20.45
N LEU A 335 1.16 -11.14 -21.44
CA LEU A 335 -0.29 -10.94 -21.35
C LEU A 335 -0.99 -12.17 -21.94
N ASP A 336 -1.95 -12.70 -21.20
CA ASP A 336 -2.96 -13.67 -21.63
C ASP A 336 -4.34 -12.99 -21.53
N LEU A 337 -5.29 -13.38 -22.38
CA LEU A 337 -6.69 -12.91 -22.36
C LEU A 337 -7.70 -14.03 -22.06
N ALA A 338 -7.29 -15.30 -22.10
CA ALA A 338 -8.17 -16.46 -22.11
C ALA A 338 -7.71 -17.56 -21.12
N PRO A 339 -7.52 -17.24 -19.82
CA PRO A 339 -8.12 -16.11 -19.11
C PRO A 339 -7.19 -14.89 -18.91
N LEU A 340 -7.80 -13.72 -18.74
CA LEU A 340 -7.08 -12.45 -18.55
C LEU A 340 -6.10 -12.53 -17.36
N SER A 341 -4.81 -12.56 -17.68
CA SER A 341 -3.72 -12.54 -16.70
C SER A 341 -2.47 -11.88 -17.30
N ALA A 342 -1.59 -11.36 -16.44
CA ALA A 342 -0.35 -10.74 -16.89
C ALA A 342 0.77 -10.91 -15.86
N GLU A 343 1.99 -11.22 -16.29
CA GLU A 343 3.17 -11.25 -15.40
C GLU A 343 4.33 -10.50 -16.06
N GLY A 344 4.96 -9.57 -15.32
CA GLY A 344 6.02 -8.73 -15.86
C GLY A 344 6.74 -7.88 -14.84
N LYS A 345 7.67 -7.07 -15.31
CA LYS A 345 8.21 -5.95 -14.52
C LYS A 345 7.18 -4.84 -14.51
N LEU A 346 6.94 -4.26 -13.34
CA LEU A 346 6.18 -3.03 -13.17
C LEU A 346 7.11 -1.94 -12.64
N TYR A 347 6.98 -0.75 -13.20
CA TYR A 347 7.44 0.51 -12.65
C TYR A 347 6.26 1.50 -12.66
N ALA A 348 6.07 2.28 -11.61
CA ALA A 348 5.08 3.35 -11.58
C ALA A 348 5.58 4.51 -10.72
N ASP A 349 5.58 5.73 -11.28
CA ASP A 349 5.71 6.97 -10.51
C ASP A 349 4.31 7.54 -10.29
N LEU A 350 3.81 7.40 -9.06
CA LEU A 350 2.50 7.85 -8.62
C LEU A 350 2.59 9.21 -7.90
N SER A 351 3.66 9.99 -8.09
CA SER A 351 3.88 11.32 -7.49
C SER A 351 2.97 12.44 -8.01
N ASP A 352 1.87 12.08 -8.67
CA ASP A 352 0.70 12.92 -8.87
C ASP A 352 -0.60 12.20 -8.49
N LEU A 353 -0.68 11.78 -7.22
CA LEU A 353 -1.92 11.24 -6.63
C LEU A 353 -3.12 12.17 -6.84
N ARG A 354 -2.92 13.50 -6.96
CA ARG A 354 -4.00 14.44 -7.28
C ARG A 354 -4.58 14.17 -8.66
N ALA A 355 -3.74 14.01 -9.67
CA ALA A 355 -4.19 13.67 -11.02
C ALA A 355 -4.90 12.29 -11.03
N ILE A 356 -4.32 11.28 -10.38
CA ILE A 356 -4.87 9.91 -10.31
C ILE A 356 -6.28 9.90 -9.68
N PHE A 357 -6.45 10.54 -8.51
CA PHE A 357 -7.75 10.60 -7.84
C PHE A 357 -8.75 11.43 -8.65
N ALA A 358 -8.35 12.56 -9.25
CA ALA A 358 -9.22 13.37 -10.10
C ALA A 358 -9.71 12.61 -11.34
N ALA A 359 -8.84 11.84 -11.99
CA ALA A 359 -9.21 10.97 -13.10
C ALA A 359 -10.21 9.87 -12.67
N ALA A 360 -10.08 9.34 -11.45
CA ALA A 360 -11.05 8.42 -10.84
C ALA A 360 -12.33 9.09 -10.30
N GLY A 361 -12.52 10.41 -10.49
CA GLY A 361 -13.66 11.16 -9.96
C GLY A 361 -13.66 11.35 -8.44
N ALA A 362 -12.55 11.00 -7.78
CA ALA A 362 -12.39 11.03 -6.33
C ALA A 362 -11.64 12.29 -5.86
N THR A 363 -11.85 12.69 -4.60
CA THR A 363 -11.02 13.72 -3.97
C THR A 363 -9.75 13.06 -3.41
N PRO A 364 -8.53 13.54 -3.74
CA PRO A 364 -7.31 13.00 -3.18
C PRO A 364 -7.23 13.21 -1.65
N PRO A 365 -6.65 12.25 -0.90
CA PRO A 365 -6.39 12.45 0.52
C PRO A 365 -5.37 13.58 0.72
N ASP A 366 -5.62 14.40 1.74
CA ASP A 366 -4.76 15.51 2.14
C ASP A 366 -3.59 15.00 2.99
N LEU A 367 -2.60 14.40 2.31
CA LEU A 367 -1.44 13.76 2.92
C LEU A 367 -0.38 14.79 3.35
N PRO A 368 0.07 14.79 4.62
CA PRO A 368 1.14 15.68 5.07
C PRO A 368 2.45 15.49 4.28
N PRO A 369 3.32 16.51 4.15
CA PRO A 369 4.61 16.38 3.48
C PRO A 369 5.49 15.31 4.14
N GLY A 370 5.91 14.29 3.37
CA GLY A 370 6.61 13.11 3.89
C GLY A 370 5.72 11.88 4.13
N VAL A 371 4.41 11.98 3.87
CA VAL A 371 3.42 10.91 4.05
C VAL A 371 2.86 10.44 2.69
N GLY A 372 3.73 10.25 1.70
CA GLY A 372 3.36 9.71 0.38
C GLY A 372 2.89 10.76 -0.61
N GLN A 373 3.43 11.98 -0.55
CA GLN A 373 3.21 12.96 -1.62
C GLN A 373 3.95 12.59 -2.91
N ARG A 374 5.07 11.87 -2.78
CA ARG A 374 5.76 11.14 -3.85
C ARG A 374 5.75 9.66 -3.54
N LEU A 375 5.44 8.85 -4.55
CA LEU A 375 5.25 7.42 -4.39
C LEU A 375 5.71 6.70 -5.66
N VAL A 376 6.92 6.14 -5.62
CA VAL A 376 7.47 5.36 -6.75
C VAL A 376 7.49 3.89 -6.38
N LEU A 377 7.00 3.03 -7.28
CA LEU A 377 6.85 1.60 -7.08
C LEU A 377 7.54 0.84 -8.20
N GLU A 378 8.39 -0.12 -7.87
CA GLU A 378 9.04 -1.02 -8.83
C GLU A 378 9.00 -2.47 -8.32
N GLY A 379 8.84 -3.46 -9.21
CA GLY A 379 8.79 -4.88 -8.82
C GLY A 379 8.42 -5.84 -9.96
N GLN A 380 8.23 -7.13 -9.63
CA GLN A 380 7.59 -8.10 -10.52
C GLN A 380 6.09 -8.12 -10.22
N ALA A 381 5.26 -7.60 -11.11
CA ALA A 381 3.82 -7.65 -10.97
C ALA A 381 3.25 -8.91 -11.62
N ALA A 382 2.27 -9.53 -10.97
CA ALA A 382 1.41 -10.56 -11.53
C ALA A 382 -0.06 -10.19 -11.27
N TYR A 383 -0.88 -10.19 -12.32
CA TYR A 383 -2.33 -10.00 -12.29
C TYR A 383 -3.03 -11.31 -12.64
N THR A 384 -4.00 -11.74 -11.82
CA THR A 384 -4.71 -13.02 -11.99
C THR A 384 -6.15 -12.82 -12.50
N PRO A 385 -6.80 -13.86 -13.07
CA PRO A 385 -8.18 -13.78 -13.55
C PRO A 385 -9.21 -13.37 -12.51
N GLU A 386 -8.93 -13.63 -11.23
CA GLU A 386 -9.75 -13.23 -10.08
C GLU A 386 -9.60 -11.73 -9.71
N GLY A 387 -8.79 -10.98 -10.46
CA GLY A 387 -8.49 -9.57 -10.21
C GLY A 387 -7.41 -9.32 -9.15
N ALA A 388 -6.75 -10.37 -8.65
CA ALA A 388 -5.71 -10.22 -7.65
C ALA A 388 -4.39 -9.72 -8.26
N ILE A 389 -3.71 -8.83 -7.55
CA ILE A 389 -2.43 -8.22 -7.92
C ILE A 389 -1.37 -8.65 -6.91
N ARG A 390 -0.38 -9.43 -7.34
CA ARG A 390 0.83 -9.72 -6.55
C ARG A 390 1.99 -8.86 -7.05
N LEU A 391 2.81 -8.34 -6.14
CA LEU A 391 4.05 -7.62 -6.45
C LEU A 391 5.21 -8.23 -5.67
N ASP A 392 6.05 -9.01 -6.35
CA ASP A 392 7.22 -9.67 -5.77
C ASP A 392 8.50 -8.85 -5.96
N ARG A 393 9.37 -8.86 -4.94
CA ARG A 393 10.60 -8.04 -4.88
C ARG A 393 10.29 -6.55 -5.08
N ALA A 394 9.18 -6.10 -4.52
CA ALA A 394 8.77 -4.71 -4.52
C ALA A 394 9.84 -3.81 -3.88
N SER A 395 10.04 -2.64 -4.46
CA SER A 395 10.73 -1.50 -3.88
C SER A 395 9.77 -0.31 -3.98
N LEU A 396 9.35 0.19 -2.82
CA LEU A 396 8.40 1.27 -2.63
C LEU A 396 9.14 2.46 -2.03
N ARG A 397 9.26 3.52 -2.82
CA ARG A 397 9.89 4.78 -2.42
C ARG A 397 8.81 5.82 -2.13
N GLN A 398 8.55 6.04 -0.84
CA GLN A 398 7.56 6.99 -0.34
C GLN A 398 8.29 8.23 0.18
N ASP A 399 8.24 9.33 -0.58
CA ASP A 399 8.99 10.57 -0.35
C ASP A 399 10.51 10.33 -0.15
N GLY A 400 10.99 10.27 1.10
CA GLY A 400 12.38 9.97 1.47
C GLY A 400 12.61 8.54 1.98
N ASN A 401 11.54 7.77 2.17
CA ASN A 401 11.56 6.42 2.73
C ASN A 401 11.61 5.35 1.63
N THR A 402 12.38 4.28 1.86
CA THR A 402 12.38 3.09 1.00
C THR A 402 11.97 1.87 1.81
N LEU A 403 10.90 1.21 1.37
CA LEU A 403 10.43 -0.08 1.86
C LEU A 403 10.64 -1.11 0.76
N THR A 404 11.05 -2.33 1.09
CA THR A 404 11.16 -3.45 0.15
C THR A 404 10.43 -4.68 0.65
N GLY A 405 9.97 -5.56 -0.25
CA GLY A 405 9.22 -6.73 0.17
C GLY A 405 8.39 -7.43 -0.91
N ASN A 406 7.31 -8.06 -0.47
CA ASN A 406 6.28 -8.65 -1.32
C ASN A 406 4.91 -8.15 -0.86
N LEU A 407 4.01 -7.88 -1.80
CA LEU A 407 2.62 -7.48 -1.54
C LEU A 407 1.67 -8.36 -2.37
N ALA A 408 0.47 -8.62 -1.85
CA ALA A 408 -0.63 -9.19 -2.61
C ALA A 408 -1.93 -8.46 -2.22
N PHE A 409 -2.65 -7.97 -3.22
CA PHE A 409 -3.96 -7.34 -3.07
C PHE A 409 -5.00 -8.20 -3.80
N ALA A 410 -6.08 -8.57 -3.11
CA ALA A 410 -7.20 -9.29 -3.70
C ALA A 410 -8.49 -8.46 -3.55
N PRO A 411 -9.18 -8.12 -4.66
CA PRO A 411 -10.52 -7.53 -4.57
C PRO A 411 -11.49 -8.59 -4.03
N ALA A 412 -12.31 -8.20 -3.05
CA ALA A 412 -13.32 -9.07 -2.44
C ALA A 412 -14.49 -8.23 -1.88
N ASP A 413 -15.62 -8.90 -1.72
CA ASP A 413 -16.88 -8.36 -1.17
C ASP A 413 -17.11 -9.02 0.20
N PRO A 414 -17.33 -8.28 1.30
CA PRO A 414 -17.60 -6.83 1.40
C PRO A 414 -16.37 -5.92 1.49
N ARG A 415 -15.15 -6.47 1.52
CA ARG A 415 -13.90 -5.71 1.66
C ARG A 415 -12.75 -6.41 0.90
N PRO A 416 -11.82 -5.66 0.28
CA PRO A 416 -10.61 -6.24 -0.29
C PRO A 416 -9.65 -6.71 0.81
N HIS A 417 -8.77 -7.66 0.46
CA HIS A 417 -7.75 -8.23 1.33
C HIS A 417 -6.34 -7.80 0.87
N LEU A 418 -5.48 -7.42 1.82
CA LEU A 418 -4.10 -6.97 1.58
C LEU A 418 -3.10 -7.78 2.42
N GLU A 419 -2.28 -8.59 1.76
CA GLU A 419 -1.10 -9.21 2.38
C GLU A 419 0.16 -8.40 2.06
N ALA A 420 1.00 -8.15 3.06
CA ALA A 420 2.28 -7.50 2.85
C ALA A 420 3.36 -8.06 3.78
N ARG A 421 4.56 -8.30 3.24
CA ARG A 421 5.77 -8.55 4.04
C ARG A 421 6.81 -7.52 3.65
N LEU A 422 7.00 -6.53 4.52
CA LEU A 422 7.75 -5.30 4.25
C LEU A 422 8.97 -5.17 5.16
N SER A 423 10.05 -4.63 4.62
CA SER A 423 11.29 -4.31 5.34
C SER A 423 11.78 -2.92 4.94
N ALA A 424 12.05 -2.08 5.93
CA ALA A 424 12.65 -0.77 5.80
C ALA A 424 14.02 -0.71 6.47
N GLY A 425 14.85 0.24 6.06
CA GLY A 425 16.07 0.63 6.79
C GLY A 425 15.72 1.53 7.97
N THR A 426 16.26 2.75 7.99
CA THR A 426 15.71 3.83 8.82
C THR A 426 14.50 4.44 8.13
N LEU A 427 13.36 4.47 8.83
CA LEU A 427 12.13 5.11 8.38
C LEU A 427 12.00 6.50 9.03
N ASP A 428 11.91 7.56 8.22
CA ASP A 428 11.63 8.91 8.72
C ASP A 428 10.13 9.18 8.72
N LEU A 429 9.59 9.40 9.92
CA LEU A 429 8.19 9.77 10.19
C LEU A 429 8.12 11.11 10.92
N THR A 430 9.12 11.99 10.76
CA THR A 430 9.15 13.32 11.39
C THR A 430 7.90 14.14 11.03
N ALA A 431 7.37 13.96 9.81
CA ALA A 431 6.10 14.49 9.33
C ALA A 431 4.94 14.28 10.31
N PHE A 432 4.78 13.07 10.85
CA PHE A 432 3.72 12.72 11.80
C PHE A 432 3.95 13.30 13.20
N SER A 433 5.20 13.60 13.57
CA SER A 433 5.56 14.18 14.87
C SER A 433 5.29 15.69 14.95
N GLY A 434 5.05 16.34 13.81
CA GLY A 434 4.69 17.76 13.72
C GLY A 434 3.26 18.00 14.21
N GLY A 435 3.07 18.16 15.52
CA GLY A 435 1.77 18.45 16.14
C GLY A 435 1.16 19.77 15.64
N GLY A 436 0.42 19.71 14.53
CA GLY A 436 0.02 20.90 13.77
C GLY A 436 -1.03 20.66 12.69
N SER A 437 -2.14 19.97 13.02
CA SER A 437 -3.41 20.03 12.27
C SER A 437 -3.34 19.80 10.75
N GLY A 438 -2.78 18.66 10.31
CA GLY A 438 -3.04 18.15 8.95
C GLY A 438 -4.50 17.69 8.81
N SER A 439 -5.18 18.21 7.79
CA SER A 439 -6.59 17.98 7.42
C SER A 439 -7.66 17.90 8.53
N ALA A 440 -8.15 19.08 8.90
CA ALA A 440 -9.56 19.26 9.19
C ALA A 440 -10.03 20.51 8.44
N ALA A 441 -10.89 20.35 7.42
CA ALA A 441 -11.29 21.42 6.51
C ALA A 441 -12.33 22.38 7.15
N ALA A 442 -11.88 23.19 8.12
CA ALA A 442 -12.69 24.20 8.78
C ALA A 442 -12.66 25.54 8.03
N THR A 443 -13.51 25.69 7.01
CA THR A 443 -13.72 26.96 6.30
C THR A 443 -14.56 27.95 7.10
N GLY A 444 -13.94 28.66 8.05
CA GLY A 444 -14.53 29.87 8.63
C GLY A 444 -14.09 30.22 10.05
N GLY A 445 -13.90 31.52 10.30
CA GLY A 445 -13.74 32.09 11.65
C GLY A 445 -12.29 32.08 12.19
N GLY A 446 -11.55 33.17 11.95
CA GLY A 446 -10.27 33.38 12.61
C GLY A 446 -10.44 33.70 14.10
N GLY A 447 -9.69 33.04 14.98
CA GLY A 447 -9.83 33.23 16.42
C GLY A 447 -8.74 32.58 17.28
N SER A 448 -7.68 33.34 17.55
CA SER A 448 -6.65 33.06 18.58
C SER A 448 -5.76 31.82 18.39
N SER A 449 -4.44 32.06 18.37
CA SER A 449 -3.43 31.06 18.72
C SER A 449 -3.50 30.76 20.22
N GLY A 450 -4.46 29.91 20.63
CA GLY A 450 -4.66 29.52 22.02
C GLY A 450 -3.42 28.81 22.58
N LYS A 451 -2.93 29.28 23.74
CA LYS A 451 -1.89 28.58 24.51
C LYS A 451 -2.34 27.13 24.78
N ALA A 452 -1.42 26.18 24.66
CA ALA A 452 -1.59 24.82 25.15
C ALA A 452 -1.53 24.77 26.69
N SER A 453 -2.49 25.43 27.35
CA SER A 453 -2.61 25.56 28.81
C SER A 453 -4.02 25.23 29.31
N GLY A 454 -4.81 24.47 28.52
CA GLY A 454 -6.03 23.83 28.98
C GLY A 454 -5.71 22.45 29.56
N GLY A 455 -5.93 22.25 30.87
CA GLY A 455 -5.40 21.11 31.62
C GLY A 455 -5.97 19.72 31.33
N GLY A 456 -6.80 19.54 30.28
CA GLY A 456 -7.53 18.29 30.00
C GLY A 456 -6.90 17.38 28.94
N TRP A 457 -7.45 16.17 28.80
CA TRP A 457 -7.24 15.29 27.64
C TRP A 457 -8.04 15.80 26.43
N SER A 458 -7.62 15.44 25.21
CA SER A 458 -8.33 15.89 24.00
C SER A 458 -9.72 15.26 23.88
N THR A 459 -10.74 16.10 23.69
CA THR A 459 -12.12 15.70 23.40
C THR A 459 -12.44 15.68 21.90
N ALA A 460 -11.45 15.91 21.03
CA ALA A 460 -11.62 15.79 19.59
C ALA A 460 -11.99 14.35 19.20
N PRO A 461 -12.91 14.14 18.24
CA PRO A 461 -13.30 12.81 17.81
C PRO A 461 -12.13 12.11 17.09
N ILE A 462 -11.91 10.85 17.44
CA ILE A 462 -10.99 9.94 16.75
C ILE A 462 -11.81 9.23 15.67
N ASP A 463 -11.43 9.40 14.40
CA ASP A 463 -12.00 8.60 13.32
C ASP A 463 -11.34 7.22 13.28
N ALA A 464 -12.19 6.19 13.32
CA ALA A 464 -11.82 4.78 13.26
C ALA A 464 -12.38 4.09 12.00
N GLY A 465 -13.00 4.82 11.07
CA GLY A 465 -13.62 4.31 9.86
C GLY A 465 -12.64 3.55 8.94
N TRP A 466 -11.37 3.91 8.97
CA TRP A 466 -10.29 3.24 8.24
C TRP A 466 -10.12 1.76 8.61
N LEU A 467 -10.46 1.35 9.85
CA LEU A 467 -10.49 -0.06 10.25
C LEU A 467 -11.52 -0.88 9.44
N GLY A 468 -12.49 -0.23 8.79
CA GLY A 468 -13.51 -0.87 7.95
C GLY A 468 -13.23 -0.82 6.45
N ALA A 469 -12.12 -0.23 6.00
CA ALA A 469 -11.84 0.01 4.58
C ALA A 469 -11.37 -1.25 3.82
N LEU A 470 -10.63 -2.12 4.50
CA LEU A 470 -10.05 -3.35 3.97
C LEU A 470 -9.74 -4.33 5.12
N ASP A 471 -9.53 -5.60 4.80
CA ASP A 471 -8.89 -6.57 5.70
C ASP A 471 -7.41 -6.75 5.29
N ALA A 472 -6.51 -7.06 6.23
CA ALA A 472 -5.07 -7.14 5.94
C ALA A 472 -4.25 -8.04 6.86
N GLU A 473 -3.14 -8.56 6.34
CA GLU A 473 -2.06 -9.24 7.06
C GLU A 473 -0.70 -8.64 6.69
N ILE A 474 -0.10 -7.87 7.61
CA ILE A 474 1.11 -7.06 7.37
C ILE A 474 2.21 -7.47 8.35
N GLY A 475 3.22 -8.18 7.85
CA GLY A 475 4.48 -8.39 8.56
C GLY A 475 5.47 -7.26 8.25
N PHE A 476 5.95 -6.54 9.26
CA PHE A 476 6.79 -5.36 9.10
C PHE A 476 8.08 -5.42 9.91
N LYS A 477 9.19 -5.04 9.28
CA LYS A 477 10.48 -4.77 9.93
C LYS A 477 11.03 -3.39 9.57
N ALA A 478 11.61 -2.68 10.54
CA ALA A 478 12.51 -1.55 10.32
C ALA A 478 13.82 -1.73 11.11
N ASP A 479 14.91 -1.14 10.63
CA ASP A 479 16.16 -1.03 11.41
C ASP A 479 16.13 0.15 12.40
N ALA A 480 15.37 1.21 12.10
CA ALA A 480 15.08 2.34 12.99
C ALA A 480 13.83 3.10 12.53
N ILE A 481 13.16 3.83 13.45
CA ILE A 481 12.08 4.78 13.12
C ILE A 481 12.36 6.15 13.78
N ASN A 482 12.43 7.20 12.97
CA ASN A 482 12.66 8.59 13.41
C ASN A 482 11.34 9.37 13.40
N ALA A 483 10.64 9.43 14.54
CA ALA A 483 9.41 10.19 14.75
C ALA A 483 9.71 11.53 15.47
N GLY A 484 10.62 12.31 14.90
CA GLY A 484 11.00 13.65 15.40
C GLY A 484 11.72 13.62 16.74
N LYS A 485 10.98 13.87 17.82
CA LYS A 485 11.50 13.73 19.19
C LYS A 485 11.72 12.27 19.58
N VAL A 486 10.81 11.39 19.17
CA VAL A 486 10.88 9.96 19.51
C VAL A 486 11.73 9.26 18.45
N ARG A 487 12.71 8.47 18.90
CA ARG A 487 13.51 7.59 18.04
C ARG A 487 13.43 6.17 18.55
N LEU A 488 12.99 5.28 17.66
CA LEU A 488 12.96 3.84 17.87
C LEU A 488 14.15 3.21 17.14
N GLY A 489 14.77 2.20 17.75
CA GLY A 489 15.73 1.33 17.09
C GLY A 489 15.01 0.28 16.23
N PRO A 490 15.54 -0.95 16.14
CA PRO A 490 14.89 -2.06 15.47
C PRO A 490 13.42 -2.23 15.89
N VAL A 491 12.55 -2.42 14.90
CA VAL A 491 11.12 -2.71 15.07
C VAL A 491 10.75 -3.92 14.24
N ARG A 492 10.01 -4.86 14.84
CA ARG A 492 9.50 -6.08 14.22
C ARG A 492 8.11 -6.37 14.77
N LEU A 493 7.11 -6.35 13.89
CA LEU A 493 5.72 -6.59 14.24
C LEU A 493 5.00 -7.34 13.13
N ASP A 494 3.95 -8.07 13.52
CA ASP A 494 2.92 -8.53 12.60
C ASP A 494 1.60 -7.84 12.94
N ALA A 495 0.81 -7.47 11.94
CA ALA A 495 -0.45 -6.77 12.10
C ALA A 495 -1.56 -7.45 11.29
N ARG A 496 -2.67 -7.80 11.94
CA ARG A 496 -3.85 -8.44 11.35
C ARG A 496 -5.06 -7.53 11.51
N LEU A 497 -5.56 -6.97 10.43
CA LEU A 497 -6.84 -6.26 10.38
C LEU A 497 -7.92 -7.20 9.84
N GLU A 498 -8.86 -7.59 10.69
CA GLU A 498 -9.95 -8.49 10.30
C GLU A 498 -11.29 -8.00 10.88
N ASP A 499 -12.21 -7.61 9.99
CA ASP A 499 -13.52 -7.07 10.31
C ASP A 499 -13.46 -5.96 11.37
N ARG A 500 -12.85 -4.81 11.05
CA ARG A 500 -12.70 -3.67 11.97
C ARG A 500 -11.97 -3.96 13.28
N ARG A 501 -11.31 -5.12 13.42
CA ARG A 501 -10.42 -5.44 14.54
C ARG A 501 -9.00 -5.55 14.02
N LEU A 502 -8.18 -4.54 14.32
CA LEU A 502 -6.74 -4.60 14.19
C LEU A 502 -6.16 -5.29 15.44
N ALA A 503 -5.34 -6.31 15.25
CA ALA A 503 -4.39 -6.80 16.25
C ALA A 503 -2.97 -6.55 15.73
N VAL A 504 -2.05 -6.17 16.62
CA VAL A 504 -0.64 -5.94 16.32
C VAL A 504 0.19 -6.68 17.38
N ASP A 505 0.97 -7.66 16.95
CA ASP A 505 1.89 -8.42 17.78
C ASP A 505 3.29 -7.82 17.65
N LEU A 506 3.85 -7.34 18.76
CA LEU A 506 5.15 -6.67 18.86
C LEU A 506 6.21 -7.69 19.29
N HIS A 507 7.02 -8.15 18.33
CA HIS A 507 8.10 -9.12 18.58
C HIS A 507 9.41 -8.46 19.01
N GLU A 508 9.65 -7.23 18.56
CA GLU A 508 10.81 -6.41 18.92
C GLU A 508 10.46 -4.93 18.68
N LEU A 509 10.69 -4.07 19.67
CA LEU A 509 10.58 -2.62 19.51
C LEU A 509 11.56 -1.97 20.49
N GLN A 510 12.73 -1.56 19.99
CA GLN A 510 13.76 -0.97 20.83
C GLN A 510 13.49 0.53 21.04
N ALA A 511 13.38 0.98 22.29
CA ALA A 511 13.08 2.37 22.65
C ALA A 511 13.81 2.76 23.94
N TYR A 512 14.42 3.95 23.97
CA TYR A 512 15.12 4.49 25.15
C TYR A 512 16.11 3.49 25.81
N ALA A 513 16.86 2.76 24.98
CA ALA A 513 17.78 1.66 25.33
C ALA A 513 17.15 0.39 25.93
N GLY A 514 15.83 0.35 26.14
CA GLY A 514 15.08 -0.87 26.45
C GLY A 514 14.43 -1.50 25.22
N ASN A 515 13.68 -2.59 25.45
CA ASN A 515 12.88 -3.29 24.44
C ASN A 515 11.42 -3.40 24.91
N VAL A 516 10.49 -3.38 23.95
CA VAL A 516 9.05 -3.56 24.17
C VAL A 516 8.56 -4.75 23.35
N THR A 517 7.74 -5.61 23.97
CA THR A 517 7.08 -6.78 23.37
C THR A 517 5.65 -6.90 23.88
N GLY A 518 4.81 -7.66 23.18
CA GLY A 518 3.43 -7.93 23.60
C GLY A 518 2.44 -7.81 22.44
N SER A 519 1.18 -7.47 22.73
CA SER A 519 0.14 -7.28 21.72
C SER A 519 -0.71 -6.03 21.97
N VAL A 520 -1.19 -5.40 20.90
CA VAL A 520 -2.10 -4.24 20.94
C VAL A 520 -3.29 -4.53 20.01
N VAL A 521 -4.51 -4.31 20.50
CA VAL A 521 -5.75 -4.54 19.75
C VAL A 521 -6.56 -3.25 19.68
N ALA A 522 -6.99 -2.86 18.49
CA ALA A 522 -7.96 -1.80 18.26
C ALA A 522 -9.21 -2.38 17.57
N ASN A 523 -10.40 -2.07 18.07
CA ASN A 523 -11.65 -2.61 17.57
C ASN A 523 -12.65 -1.48 17.30
N GLY A 524 -13.20 -1.43 16.08
CA GLY A 524 -14.19 -0.44 15.63
C GLY A 524 -15.59 -1.02 15.35
N ARG A 525 -15.88 -2.26 15.73
CA ARG A 525 -17.18 -2.92 15.45
C ARG A 525 -18.36 -2.26 16.18
N THR A 526 -18.17 -1.85 17.43
CA THR A 526 -19.22 -1.31 18.32
C THR A 526 -18.80 0.04 18.92
N GLY A 527 -18.19 0.91 18.11
CA GLY A 527 -17.40 2.04 18.57
C GLY A 527 -15.95 1.64 18.88
N LEU A 528 -15.07 2.63 19.06
CA LEU A 528 -13.64 2.40 19.28
C LEU A 528 -13.37 1.87 20.69
N SER A 529 -12.77 0.68 20.77
CA SER A 529 -12.06 0.20 21.96
C SER A 529 -10.62 -0.17 21.64
N LEU A 530 -9.77 -0.07 22.66
CA LEU A 530 -8.35 -0.40 22.63
C LEU A 530 -8.06 -1.40 23.76
N ALA A 531 -7.18 -2.35 23.50
CA ALA A 531 -6.56 -3.20 24.53
C ALA A 531 -5.06 -3.33 24.25
N GLY A 532 -4.26 -3.57 25.29
CA GLY A 532 -2.82 -3.79 25.19
C GLY A 532 -2.28 -4.63 26.33
N ASP A 533 -1.56 -5.68 25.97
CA ASP A 533 -0.76 -6.53 26.84
C ASP A 533 0.71 -6.23 26.47
N LEU A 534 1.50 -5.64 27.36
CA LEU A 534 2.85 -5.14 27.04
C LEU A 534 3.86 -5.46 28.14
N ASP A 535 4.92 -6.16 27.75
CA ASP A 535 6.17 -6.29 28.49
C ASP A 535 7.18 -5.24 27.99
N ILE A 536 7.69 -4.43 28.91
CA ILE A 536 8.68 -3.37 28.66
C ILE A 536 9.88 -3.66 29.56
N ALA A 537 11.08 -3.81 28.99
CA ALA A 537 12.28 -4.19 29.73
C ALA A 537 13.46 -3.24 29.48
N GLY A 538 14.19 -2.89 30.55
CA GLY A 538 15.45 -2.15 30.49
C GLY A 538 15.37 -0.68 30.06
N VAL A 539 14.18 -0.07 30.04
CA VAL A 539 13.97 1.29 29.50
C VAL A 539 14.63 2.35 30.38
N SER A 540 15.36 3.29 29.77
CA SER A 540 15.94 4.44 30.48
C SER A 540 14.85 5.37 31.01
N ALA A 541 14.54 5.26 32.31
CA ALA A 541 13.56 6.11 32.98
C ALA A 541 13.92 7.59 32.84
N GLN A 542 15.21 7.93 32.95
CA GLN A 542 15.69 9.31 32.83
C GLN A 542 15.37 9.91 31.46
N THR A 543 15.64 9.17 30.37
CA THR A 543 15.45 9.69 29.01
C THR A 543 13.98 9.83 28.69
N LEU A 544 13.18 8.78 28.95
CA LEU A 544 11.74 8.78 28.70
C LEU A 544 11.01 9.90 29.48
N LEU A 545 11.32 10.06 30.77
CA LEU A 545 10.70 11.09 31.61
C LEU A 545 11.21 12.50 31.26
N SER A 546 12.43 12.65 30.73
CA SER A 546 12.91 13.93 30.18
C SER A 546 12.12 14.34 28.94
N ASP A 547 11.98 13.44 27.96
CA ASP A 547 11.39 13.77 26.65
C ASP A 547 9.86 13.98 26.69
N PHE A 548 9.14 13.28 27.58
CA PHE A 548 7.68 13.38 27.71
C PHE A 548 7.19 14.24 28.88
N ALA A 549 7.91 14.28 30.01
CA ALA A 549 7.48 14.96 31.24
C ALA A 549 8.41 16.10 31.70
N GLY A 550 9.55 16.31 31.04
CA GLY A 550 10.56 17.29 31.47
C GLY A 550 11.23 16.94 32.80
N PHE A 551 11.23 15.67 33.20
CA PHE A 551 11.70 15.19 34.50
C PHE A 551 12.95 14.32 34.34
N ASP A 552 14.12 14.93 34.52
CA ASP A 552 15.45 14.32 34.36
C ASP A 552 16.02 13.70 35.65
N ARG A 553 15.23 13.71 36.73
CA ARG A 553 15.71 13.48 38.10
C ARG A 553 15.77 12.02 38.54
N LEU A 554 15.15 11.08 37.81
CA LEU A 554 15.15 9.65 38.13
C LEU A 554 16.08 8.90 37.17
N VAL A 555 17.19 8.37 37.68
CA VAL A 555 18.25 7.74 36.89
C VAL A 555 18.34 6.27 37.22
N THR A 556 17.70 5.44 36.39
CA THR A 556 17.61 3.98 36.54
C THR A 556 17.10 3.35 35.23
N SER A 557 17.25 2.03 35.09
CA SER A 557 16.48 1.22 34.14
C SER A 557 15.13 0.85 34.72
N ALA A 558 14.10 0.80 33.88
CA ALA A 558 12.73 0.48 34.23
C ALA A 558 12.22 -0.74 33.47
N ASP A 559 11.56 -1.63 34.19
CA ASP A 559 10.82 -2.78 33.68
C ASP A 559 9.34 -2.58 34.03
N LEU A 560 8.44 -2.62 33.04
CA LEU A 560 6.99 -2.44 33.23
C LEU A 560 6.23 -3.57 32.56
N GLN A 561 5.19 -4.06 33.22
CA GLN A 561 4.21 -4.99 32.65
C GLN A 561 2.83 -4.33 32.70
N LEU A 562 2.09 -4.36 31.61
CA LEU A 562 0.81 -3.64 31.45
C LEU A 562 -0.26 -4.55 30.84
N ASP A 563 -1.39 -4.70 31.51
CA ASP A 563 -2.66 -5.20 30.94
C ASP A 563 -3.64 -4.02 30.99
N LEU A 564 -4.03 -3.49 29.83
CA LEU A 564 -4.81 -2.26 29.72
C LEU A 564 -5.94 -2.41 28.70
N GLN A 565 -7.12 -1.91 29.05
CA GLN A 565 -8.28 -1.81 28.14
C GLN A 565 -9.00 -0.46 28.30
N ALA A 566 -9.48 0.11 27.20
CA ALA A 566 -10.19 1.39 27.16
C ALA A 566 -11.25 1.41 26.05
N SER A 567 -12.27 2.27 26.18
CA SER A 567 -13.28 2.50 25.15
C SER A 567 -13.71 3.97 25.05
N GLY A 568 -13.84 4.47 23.83
CA GLY A 568 -14.17 5.88 23.60
C GLY A 568 -13.71 6.41 22.25
N ASN A 569 -14.48 7.35 21.71
CA ASN A 569 -14.19 8.04 20.46
C ASN A 569 -13.31 9.30 20.64
N SER A 570 -12.64 9.47 21.78
CA SER A 570 -11.72 10.60 22.04
C SER A 570 -10.71 10.24 23.12
N VAL A 571 -9.59 10.95 23.19
CA VAL A 571 -8.54 10.70 24.20
C VAL A 571 -9.10 10.86 25.62
N ALA A 572 -9.98 11.85 25.83
CA ALA A 572 -10.66 12.03 27.11
C ALA A 572 -11.57 10.85 27.49
N ALA A 573 -12.32 10.29 26.53
CA ALA A 573 -13.17 9.13 26.77
C ALA A 573 -12.36 7.85 27.03
N LEU A 574 -11.28 7.63 26.26
CA LEU A 574 -10.36 6.50 26.46
C LEU A 574 -9.68 6.56 27.84
N MET A 575 -9.16 7.74 28.24
CA MET A 575 -8.54 7.89 29.57
C MET A 575 -9.55 7.78 30.72
N GLY A 576 -10.82 8.15 30.49
CA GLY A 576 -11.91 8.02 31.47
C GLY A 576 -12.52 6.61 31.60
N SER A 577 -12.30 5.73 30.62
CA SER A 577 -12.74 4.32 30.64
C SER A 577 -11.60 3.33 30.91
N LEU A 578 -10.34 3.79 30.83
CA LEU A 578 -9.14 2.99 31.04
C LEU A 578 -9.25 2.13 32.30
N SER A 579 -9.06 0.84 32.15
CA SER A 579 -9.05 -0.15 33.23
C SER A 579 -8.03 -1.25 32.93
N GLY A 580 -7.77 -2.11 33.93
CA GLY A 580 -6.76 -3.17 33.86
C GLY A 580 -5.80 -3.07 35.04
N GLY A 581 -4.51 -3.25 34.79
CA GLY A 581 -3.47 -3.13 35.82
C GLY A 581 -2.05 -3.28 35.27
N GLY A 582 -1.11 -3.51 36.17
CA GLY A 582 0.28 -3.72 35.79
C GLY A 582 1.23 -3.81 36.99
N ALA A 583 2.50 -4.01 36.66
CA ALA A 583 3.62 -3.95 37.59
C ALA A 583 4.69 -3.01 37.04
N LEU A 584 5.40 -2.35 37.95
CA LEU A 584 6.60 -1.57 37.63
C LEU A 584 7.74 -1.96 38.57
N GLY A 585 8.91 -2.13 37.99
CA GLY A 585 10.19 -2.34 38.67
C GLY A 585 11.19 -1.31 38.16
N PHE A 586 11.98 -0.77 39.08
CA PHE A 586 13.19 -0.03 38.77
C PHE A 586 14.37 -0.71 39.45
N GLY A 587 15.47 -0.89 38.69
CA GLY A 587 16.73 -1.41 39.22
C GLY A 587 17.48 -0.38 40.06
N GLN A 588 18.74 -0.68 40.39
CA GLN A 588 19.61 0.23 41.13
C GLN A 588 19.78 1.58 40.39
N GLY A 589 19.70 2.69 41.12
CA GLY A 589 19.69 4.03 40.52
C GLY A 589 19.93 5.17 41.50
N GLU A 590 19.81 6.41 41.00
CA GLU A 590 19.83 7.62 41.82
C GLU A 590 18.64 8.55 41.52
N PHE A 591 18.02 9.08 42.57
CA PHE A 591 17.18 10.28 42.50
C PHE A 591 18.06 11.51 42.70
N ARG A 592 18.06 12.40 41.72
CA ARG A 592 18.82 13.67 41.75
C ARG A 592 18.01 14.80 42.38
N GLY A 593 18.72 15.77 42.95
CA GLY A 593 18.16 16.98 43.54
C GLY A 593 17.55 16.80 44.93
N LEU A 594 17.81 15.67 45.60
CA LEU A 594 17.18 15.27 46.86
C LEU A 594 18.00 14.19 47.57
N ASP A 595 18.50 14.46 48.77
CA ASP A 595 19.04 13.46 49.70
C ASP A 595 18.02 13.20 50.82
N LEU A 596 17.22 12.14 50.66
CA LEU A 596 16.20 11.76 51.63
C LEU A 596 16.80 11.32 52.97
N ALA A 597 17.96 10.66 52.97
CA ALA A 597 18.56 10.15 54.21
C ALA A 597 19.06 11.32 55.08
N GLY A 598 19.79 12.26 54.46
CA GLY A 598 20.22 13.49 55.12
C GLY A 598 19.05 14.35 55.59
N MET A 599 18.02 14.54 54.73
CA MET A 599 16.82 15.31 55.07
C MET A 599 16.04 14.71 56.25
N LEU A 600 15.86 13.38 56.30
CA LEU A 600 15.06 12.71 57.33
C LEU A 600 15.78 12.62 58.68
N VAL A 601 17.11 12.45 58.68
CA VAL A 601 17.90 12.39 59.91
C VAL A 601 18.06 13.77 60.57
N ASN A 602 18.19 14.83 59.76
CA ASN A 602 18.45 16.19 60.26
C ASN A 602 17.21 17.11 60.29
N LEU A 603 16.10 16.69 59.66
CA LEU A 603 14.87 17.47 59.45
C LEU A 603 15.12 18.81 58.71
N ASP A 604 16.14 18.86 57.86
CA ASP A 604 16.61 20.06 57.16
C ASP A 604 16.31 19.99 55.65
N PRO A 605 15.55 20.94 55.08
CA PRO A 605 15.29 21.01 53.63
C PRO A 605 16.52 21.44 52.79
N SER A 606 17.65 21.82 53.39
CA SER A 606 18.89 22.13 52.65
C SER A 606 19.43 20.94 51.84
N TYR A 607 19.02 19.72 52.19
CA TYR A 607 19.27 18.47 51.46
C TYR A 607 18.44 18.34 50.16
N MET A 608 17.75 19.40 49.73
CA MET A 608 17.09 19.53 48.43
C MET A 608 17.82 20.52 47.52
N GLY A 609 17.99 20.18 46.24
CA GLY A 609 18.59 21.06 45.23
C GLY A 609 19.88 20.52 44.61
N ALA A 610 20.61 21.39 43.90
CA ALA A 610 21.74 20.99 43.06
C ALA A 610 22.85 20.26 43.84
N GLY A 611 23.24 19.07 43.38
CA GLY A 611 24.26 18.23 44.01
C GLY A 611 23.73 17.20 45.01
N ALA A 612 22.55 17.41 45.60
CA ALA A 612 21.92 16.41 46.48
C ALA A 612 21.42 15.19 45.68
N ARG A 613 21.50 13.99 46.26
CA ARG A 613 20.99 12.76 45.63
C ARG A 613 20.71 11.64 46.63
N THR A 614 19.78 10.76 46.28
CA THR A 614 19.44 9.54 47.02
C THR A 614 19.72 8.34 46.11
N ILE A 615 20.65 7.47 46.49
CA ILE A 615 20.91 6.20 45.81
C ILE A 615 19.88 5.17 46.32
N PHE A 616 19.34 4.36 45.44
CA PHE A 616 18.43 3.25 45.78
C PHE A 616 18.82 1.97 45.03
N ASP A 617 18.53 0.83 45.62
CA ASP A 617 18.85 -0.50 45.10
C ASP A 617 17.69 -1.08 44.27
N SER A 618 16.45 -0.77 44.65
CA SER A 618 15.26 -1.09 43.87
C SER A 618 14.05 -0.22 44.26
N ILE A 619 13.11 -0.09 43.33
CA ILE A 619 11.75 0.40 43.56
C ILE A 619 10.78 -0.56 42.87
N SER A 620 9.69 -0.94 43.51
CA SER A 620 8.69 -1.87 42.95
C SER A 620 7.28 -1.51 43.38
N ALA A 621 6.31 -1.62 42.47
CA ALA A 621 4.88 -1.47 42.76
C ALA A 621 4.01 -2.27 41.78
N SER A 622 2.87 -2.81 42.24
CA SER A 622 1.78 -3.29 41.40
C SER A 622 0.59 -2.34 41.47
N PHE A 623 -0.23 -2.28 40.42
CA PHE A 623 -1.38 -1.39 40.38
C PHE A 623 -2.55 -1.97 39.60
N THR A 624 -3.75 -1.53 39.95
CA THR A 624 -4.98 -1.76 39.19
C THR A 624 -5.56 -0.43 38.73
N ILE A 625 -6.36 -0.44 37.67
CA ILE A 625 -7.03 0.76 37.14
C ILE A 625 -8.52 0.45 36.98
N ASP A 626 -9.37 1.34 37.51
CA ASP A 626 -10.81 1.36 37.25
C ASP A 626 -11.21 2.76 36.76
N ARG A 627 -11.80 2.83 35.55
CA ARG A 627 -12.37 4.05 34.93
C ARG A 627 -11.45 5.27 35.05
N GLY A 628 -10.18 5.09 34.69
CA GLY A 628 -9.17 6.13 34.71
C GLY A 628 -8.63 6.51 36.09
N VAL A 629 -8.89 5.71 37.14
CA VAL A 629 -8.28 5.85 38.47
C VAL A 629 -7.38 4.65 38.73
N LEU A 630 -6.07 4.89 38.78
CA LEU A 630 -5.06 3.92 39.17
C LEU A 630 -4.98 3.84 40.70
N SER A 631 -4.93 2.62 41.23
CA SER A 631 -4.83 2.31 42.66
C SER A 631 -3.60 1.46 42.94
N ASN A 632 -2.84 1.80 43.98
CA ASN A 632 -1.65 1.05 44.42
C ASN A 632 -1.62 0.93 45.95
N SER A 633 -1.13 -0.20 46.46
CA SER A 633 -1.09 -0.53 47.90
C SER A 633 0.25 -1.09 48.39
N ASP A 634 1.21 -1.33 47.50
CA ASP A 634 2.41 -2.14 47.77
C ASP A 634 3.74 -1.49 47.35
N LEU A 635 3.75 -0.18 47.01
CA LEU A 635 4.99 0.49 46.61
C LEU A 635 6.06 0.27 47.67
N SER A 636 7.21 -0.21 47.24
CA SER A 636 8.38 -0.47 48.07
C SER A 636 9.61 0.19 47.46
N ILE A 637 10.41 0.85 48.29
CA ILE A 637 11.71 1.42 47.93
C ILE A 637 12.75 0.83 48.87
N SER A 638 13.82 0.24 48.31
CA SER A 638 14.97 -0.25 49.04
C SER A 638 16.21 0.58 48.72
N ALA A 639 16.94 1.02 49.74
CA ALA A 639 18.18 1.76 49.62
C ALA A 639 19.12 1.50 50.81
N PRO A 640 20.45 1.74 50.70
CA PRO A 640 21.39 1.35 51.75
C PRO A 640 21.22 2.04 53.12
N LEU A 641 20.54 3.19 53.16
CA LEU A 641 20.32 4.00 54.38
C LEU A 641 18.83 4.27 54.67
N LEU A 642 17.93 3.78 53.81
CA LEU A 642 16.54 4.19 53.74
C LEU A 642 15.68 3.03 53.20
N THR A 643 14.50 2.83 53.77
CA THR A 643 13.42 2.13 53.06
C THR A 643 12.23 3.07 52.93
N ALA A 644 11.32 2.83 52.00
CA ALA A 644 10.01 3.48 52.00
C ALA A 644 8.93 2.51 51.57
N ARG A 645 7.71 2.73 52.08
CA ARG A 645 6.49 2.09 51.56
C ARG A 645 5.50 3.14 51.10
N GLY A 646 4.63 2.82 50.14
CA GLY A 646 3.60 3.76 49.68
C GLY A 646 2.31 3.11 49.23
N SER A 647 1.24 3.90 49.25
CA SER A 647 -0.09 3.52 48.80
C SER A 647 -0.95 4.75 48.49
N GLY A 648 -1.97 4.57 47.64
CA GLY A 648 -2.91 5.63 47.28
C GLY A 648 -3.38 5.53 45.83
N HIS A 649 -3.82 6.67 45.30
CA HIS A 649 -4.54 6.75 44.02
C HIS A 649 -3.95 7.81 43.09
N VAL A 650 -3.97 7.51 41.79
CA VAL A 650 -3.61 8.42 40.70
C VAL A 650 -4.78 8.50 39.73
N GLY A 651 -5.45 9.65 39.67
CA GLY A 651 -6.49 9.92 38.67
C GLY A 651 -5.84 10.18 37.33
N LEU A 652 -5.71 9.17 36.47
CA LEU A 652 -5.17 9.29 35.11
C LEU A 652 -6.09 10.14 34.22
N ALA A 653 -7.41 9.95 34.34
CA ALA A 653 -8.40 10.79 33.66
C ALA A 653 -8.42 12.23 34.20
N ALA A 654 -8.43 12.37 35.53
CA ALA A 654 -8.54 13.66 36.23
C ALA A 654 -7.20 14.42 36.36
N ARG A 655 -6.08 13.77 36.05
CA ARG A 655 -4.70 14.26 36.18
C ARG A 655 -4.32 14.66 37.61
N THR A 656 -4.70 13.84 38.58
CA THR A 656 -4.56 14.09 40.02
C THR A 656 -3.82 12.98 40.77
N LEU A 657 -3.30 13.34 41.94
CA LEU A 657 -2.68 12.46 42.92
C LEU A 657 -3.42 12.60 44.27
N ASP A 658 -3.58 11.49 44.98
CA ASP A 658 -3.71 11.46 46.45
C ASP A 658 -3.00 10.20 46.95
N TYR A 659 -1.75 10.38 47.37
CA TYR A 659 -0.79 9.29 47.54
C TYR A 659 0.09 9.52 48.78
N THR A 660 0.28 8.48 49.58
CA THR A 660 1.05 8.52 50.82
C THR A 660 2.31 7.68 50.70
N ILE A 661 3.46 8.25 51.08
CA ILE A 661 4.75 7.56 51.15
C ILE A 661 5.26 7.66 52.58
N VAL A 662 5.66 6.54 53.16
CA VAL A 662 6.27 6.43 54.49
C VAL A 662 7.72 6.00 54.34
N PRO A 663 8.66 6.94 54.11
CA PRO A 663 10.08 6.68 54.26
C PRO A 663 10.46 6.41 55.73
N THR A 664 11.40 5.49 55.92
CA THR A 664 12.05 5.12 57.18
C THR A 664 13.56 5.16 57.00
N ALA A 665 14.22 6.16 57.59
CA ALA A 665 15.67 6.28 57.60
C ALA A 665 16.29 5.38 58.68
N LEU A 666 17.49 4.84 58.41
CA LEU A 666 18.25 3.95 59.31
C LEU A 666 17.43 2.75 59.87
N PRO A 667 16.71 1.97 59.04
CA PRO A 667 15.80 0.91 59.50
C PRO A 667 16.48 -0.25 60.25
N GLY A 668 17.80 -0.37 60.17
CA GLY A 668 18.60 -1.35 60.91
C GLY A 668 19.16 -0.87 62.26
N ALA A 669 18.82 0.34 62.70
CA ALA A 669 19.22 0.84 64.03
C ALA A 669 18.36 0.21 65.14
N GLU A 670 18.90 0.05 66.35
CA GLU A 670 18.19 -0.52 67.51
C GLU A 670 16.90 0.24 67.89
N SER A 671 16.77 1.50 67.46
CA SER A 671 15.56 2.32 67.66
C SER A 671 14.44 2.06 66.65
N GLY A 672 14.63 1.15 65.67
CA GLY A 672 13.69 0.91 64.57
C GLY A 672 13.70 1.97 63.45
N GLY A 673 14.71 2.86 63.45
CA GLY A 673 14.84 3.95 62.47
C GLY A 673 13.94 5.17 62.76
N VAL A 674 13.84 6.08 61.78
CA VAL A 674 13.00 7.28 61.83
C VAL A 674 12.03 7.27 60.65
N SER A 675 10.75 7.04 60.94
CA SER A 675 9.66 7.00 59.95
C SER A 675 8.90 8.31 59.88
N VAL A 676 8.70 8.85 58.68
CA VAL A 676 8.05 10.15 58.46
C VAL A 676 7.04 10.05 57.31
N PRO A 677 5.73 9.90 57.57
CA PRO A 677 4.73 9.83 56.51
C PRO A 677 4.58 11.17 55.78
N LEU A 678 4.65 11.12 54.46
CA LEU A 678 4.47 12.23 53.53
C LEU A 678 3.26 11.95 52.66
N ARG A 679 2.34 12.92 52.56
CA ARG A 679 1.17 12.84 51.69
C ARG A 679 1.28 13.83 50.53
N ILE A 680 1.04 13.34 49.33
CA ILE A 680 1.21 14.00 48.04
C ILE A 680 -0.17 14.14 47.40
N THR A 681 -0.68 15.36 47.25
CA THR A 681 -2.04 15.60 46.73
C THR A 681 -2.11 16.65 45.64
N GLY A 682 -3.20 16.65 44.86
CA GLY A 682 -3.52 17.69 43.88
C GLY A 682 -3.15 17.32 42.44
N PRO A 683 -3.07 18.29 41.51
CA PRO A 683 -2.76 18.02 40.11
C PRO A 683 -1.35 17.46 39.93
N TRP A 684 -1.18 16.42 39.10
CA TRP A 684 0.11 15.73 38.95
C TRP A 684 1.24 16.59 38.35
N ALA A 685 0.91 17.75 37.77
CA ALA A 685 1.86 18.73 37.23
C ALA A 685 2.26 19.81 38.25
N ALA A 686 1.61 19.85 39.41
CA ALA A 686 1.89 20.77 40.52
C ALA A 686 1.51 20.11 41.86
N PRO A 687 2.15 19.00 42.24
CA PRO A 687 1.82 18.25 43.45
C PRO A 687 2.11 19.05 44.72
N ASN A 688 1.19 18.99 45.68
CA ASN A 688 1.37 19.50 47.03
C ASN A 688 1.88 18.37 47.93
N VAL A 689 3.06 18.55 48.54
CA VAL A 689 3.69 17.55 49.42
C VAL A 689 3.68 18.08 50.85
N ARG A 690 3.09 17.32 51.77
CA ARG A 690 2.98 17.68 53.20
C ARG A 690 3.31 16.52 54.12
N LEU A 691 3.77 16.84 55.34
CA LEU A 691 3.84 15.88 56.44
C LEU A 691 2.43 15.42 56.82
N ASP A 692 2.25 14.12 57.02
CA ASP A 692 1.01 13.57 57.57
C ASP A 692 1.10 13.49 59.10
N VAL A 693 0.82 14.64 59.73
CA VAL A 693 0.84 14.81 61.19
C VAL A 693 -0.23 13.98 61.91
N GLU A 694 -1.29 13.59 61.19
CA GLU A 694 -2.38 12.76 61.70
C GLU A 694 -1.93 11.31 61.77
N ALA A 695 -1.35 10.77 60.69
CA ALA A 695 -0.72 9.45 60.68
C ALA A 695 0.45 9.33 61.68
N LEU A 696 1.22 10.41 61.91
CA LEU A 696 2.25 10.45 62.96
C LEU A 696 1.65 10.32 64.36
N ALA A 697 0.54 11.01 64.63
CA ALA A 697 -0.14 10.94 65.93
C ALA A 697 -0.76 9.56 66.15
N GLU A 698 -1.45 8.99 65.16
CA GLU A 698 -2.03 7.64 65.24
C GLU A 698 -0.95 6.57 65.45
N ALA A 699 0.17 6.64 64.73
CA ALA A 699 1.28 5.69 64.89
C ALA A 699 1.87 5.73 66.31
N ARG A 700 2.03 6.93 66.90
CA ARG A 700 2.47 7.09 68.29
C ARG A 700 1.46 6.54 69.29
N LEU A 701 0.18 6.91 69.15
CA LEU A 701 -0.90 6.43 70.01
C LEU A 701 -1.05 4.90 69.95
N LYS A 702 -0.85 4.29 68.78
CA LYS A 702 -0.83 2.83 68.62
C LYS A 702 0.35 2.20 69.36
N GLN A 703 1.57 2.71 69.18
CA GLN A 703 2.76 2.22 69.90
C GLN A 703 2.61 2.35 71.42
N GLU A 704 2.09 3.48 71.90
CA GLU A 704 1.82 3.68 73.33
C GLU A 704 0.74 2.71 73.85
N ARG A 705 -0.34 2.48 73.09
CA ARG A 705 -1.37 1.50 73.47
C ARG A 705 -0.82 0.08 73.51
N GLU A 706 -0.05 -0.34 72.51
CA GLU A 706 0.57 -1.67 72.48
C GLU A 706 1.57 -1.86 73.63
N ALA A 707 2.38 -0.84 73.95
CA ALA A 707 3.28 -0.86 75.10
C ALA A 707 2.56 -0.82 76.46
N LEU A 708 1.40 -0.17 76.55
CA LEU A 708 0.54 -0.18 77.74
C LEU A 708 -0.19 -1.51 77.91
N GLU A 709 -0.73 -2.09 76.82
CA GLU A 709 -1.32 -3.43 76.81
C GLU A 709 -0.28 -4.49 77.23
N GLN A 710 0.95 -4.40 76.72
CA GLN A 710 2.03 -5.32 77.12
C GLN A 710 2.39 -5.15 78.61
N LYS A 711 2.61 -3.93 79.10
CA LYS A 711 2.87 -3.68 80.54
C LYS A 711 1.71 -4.10 81.44
N ALA A 712 0.48 -4.01 80.96
CA ALA A 712 -0.70 -4.50 81.67
C ALA A 712 -0.73 -6.04 81.71
N ARG A 713 -0.37 -6.73 80.62
CA ARG A 713 -0.21 -8.20 80.60
C ARG A 713 0.93 -8.68 81.50
N GLU A 714 2.07 -7.99 81.48
CA GLU A 714 3.23 -8.29 82.34
C GLU A 714 2.86 -8.15 83.83
N ARG A 715 2.19 -7.05 84.22
CA ARG A 715 1.68 -6.87 85.59
C ARG A 715 0.58 -7.88 85.95
N ALA A 716 -0.31 -8.23 85.02
CA ALA A 716 -1.30 -9.26 85.26
C ALA A 716 -0.67 -10.65 85.46
N ALA A 717 0.40 -10.98 84.72
CA ALA A 717 1.16 -12.21 84.90
C ALA A 717 1.90 -12.23 86.25
N GLU A 718 2.56 -11.12 86.62
CA GLU A 718 3.25 -10.95 87.90
C GLU A 718 2.25 -11.04 89.08
N GLU A 719 1.15 -10.30 89.02
CA GLU A 719 0.11 -10.35 90.05
C GLU A 719 -0.48 -11.76 90.17
N LEU A 720 -0.91 -12.39 89.07
CA LEU A 720 -1.52 -13.72 89.10
C LEU A 720 -0.51 -14.84 89.44
N GLY A 721 0.79 -14.58 89.35
CA GLY A 721 1.84 -15.59 89.52
C GLY A 721 1.81 -16.63 88.41
N ALA A 722 1.66 -16.18 87.16
CA ALA A 722 1.61 -17.05 85.98
C ALA A 722 3.01 -17.61 85.64
N GLY A 723 3.08 -18.90 85.31
CA GLY A 723 4.29 -19.51 84.74
C GLY A 723 4.58 -19.04 83.30
N SER A 724 5.81 -19.24 82.81
CA SER A 724 6.22 -18.88 81.44
C SER A 724 5.37 -19.54 80.34
N ASP A 725 4.82 -20.71 80.64
CA ASP A 725 4.03 -21.54 79.73
C ASP A 725 2.53 -21.59 80.14
N GLU A 726 2.10 -20.76 81.10
CA GLU A 726 0.73 -20.70 81.61
C GLU A 726 -0.01 -19.49 81.02
N SER A 727 -1.25 -19.67 80.54
CA SER A 727 -2.02 -18.54 80.02
C SER A 727 -2.51 -17.63 81.15
N LEU A 728 -2.68 -16.33 80.87
CA LEU A 728 -3.25 -15.37 81.83
C LEU A 728 -4.65 -15.78 82.31
N GLU A 729 -5.43 -16.50 81.49
CA GLU A 729 -6.75 -16.99 81.89
C GLU A 729 -6.66 -18.21 82.83
N ASP A 730 -5.73 -19.13 82.55
CA ASP A 730 -5.51 -20.31 83.40
C ASP A 730 -4.92 -19.93 84.76
N ALA A 731 -3.95 -19.02 84.79
CA ALA A 731 -3.40 -18.47 86.03
C ALA A 731 -4.48 -17.76 86.88
N ALA A 732 -5.38 -17.00 86.24
CA ALA A 732 -6.53 -16.39 86.92
C ALA A 732 -7.49 -17.43 87.50
N ARG A 733 -7.84 -18.46 86.72
CA ARG A 733 -8.71 -19.57 87.17
C ARG A 733 -8.07 -20.34 88.33
N ARG A 734 -6.78 -20.66 88.26
CA ARG A 734 -6.01 -21.31 89.32
C ARG A 734 -6.05 -20.49 90.60
N ARG A 735 -5.70 -19.19 90.53
CA ARG A 735 -5.65 -18.32 91.71
C ARG A 735 -7.01 -18.14 92.37
N LEU A 736 -8.09 -18.00 91.58
CA LEU A 736 -9.46 -17.96 92.10
C LEU A 736 -9.86 -19.28 92.80
N GLY A 737 -9.40 -20.44 92.30
CA GLY A 737 -9.57 -21.72 92.97
C GLY A 737 -8.78 -21.84 94.28
N GLU A 738 -7.54 -21.34 94.31
CA GLU A 738 -6.72 -21.25 95.53
C GLU A 738 -7.38 -20.35 96.58
N GLU A 739 -7.89 -19.16 96.21
CA GLU A 739 -8.58 -18.28 97.14
C GLU A 739 -9.94 -18.83 97.60
N ALA A 740 -10.74 -19.41 96.71
CA ALA A 740 -12.02 -20.02 97.07
C ALA A 740 -11.85 -21.20 98.04
N SER A 741 -10.87 -22.08 97.81
CA SER A 741 -10.56 -23.20 98.71
C SER A 741 -9.97 -22.73 100.06
N LYS A 742 -9.16 -21.66 100.06
CA LYS A 742 -8.65 -21.01 101.28
C LYS A 742 -9.76 -20.31 102.07
N GLY A 743 -10.73 -19.71 101.39
CA GLY A 743 -11.95 -19.15 101.99
C GLY A 743 -12.87 -20.21 102.59
N LEU A 744 -13.10 -21.32 101.88
CA LEU A 744 -13.87 -22.45 102.39
C LEU A 744 -13.21 -23.08 103.63
N ARG A 745 -11.89 -23.30 103.63
CA ARG A 745 -11.17 -23.75 104.85
C ARG A 745 -11.36 -22.79 106.03
N LYS A 746 -11.38 -21.47 105.78
CA LYS A 746 -11.65 -20.44 106.80
C LYS A 746 -13.10 -20.44 107.32
N LEU A 747 -14.04 -21.01 106.58
CA LEU A 747 -15.46 -21.10 106.93
C LEU A 747 -15.84 -22.42 107.62
N PHE A 748 -15.07 -23.49 107.40
CA PHE A 748 -15.40 -24.84 107.87
C PHE A 748 -14.40 -25.49 108.84
N GLY A 749 -13.14 -25.04 108.89
CA GLY A 749 -12.18 -25.30 109.99
C GLY A 749 -11.77 -26.76 110.25
N ASP A 750 -10.61 -27.13 109.66
CA ASP A 750 -9.82 -28.37 109.87
C ASP A 750 -10.58 -29.72 110.02
#